data_AF-A0A4Z1G353-F1
#
_entry.id   AF-A0A4Z1G353-F1
#
_cell.length_a   1.000
_cell.length_b   1.000
_cell.length_c   1.000
_cell.angle_alpha   90.00
_cell.angle_beta   90.00
_cell.angle_gamma   90.00
#
_symmetry.space_group_name_H-M   'P 1'
#
loop_
_entity.id
_entity.type
_entity.pdbx_description
1 polymer ?
#
loop_
_entity_poly.entity_id
_entity_poly.type
_entity_poly.pdbx_seq_one_letter_code
_entity_poly.pdbx_strand_id
1 'polypeptide(L)'
;MISVKVGTPPQDIDLIVDTGSSDTWMIASSAPTCTGIGLADSDKTDCNTPYNPDAPSSINMNVTTYELNMRYVDETLANGSYITDNILLVDDVVKSLQMGLAYKTDIQSGILGIGYSANVGTDRYYPGIMYQMLSQNLISTKAYSLYLDSYTSPTGSILFGAIDTSKFTGELVKLDTVPGLNEDGSLNHQPLDVELAGVGVTDQGNTTNLRNSRETMTLDSGSSLISLPPALASAVYTYFDAYDDTNSSGIIFIPCPLNSSSSPTINFLISSYSSSTVTITIKVPLSELVFPLAQMGYVPDPDQAPVDLPFSGEACALGIESTNDGYYLFGDTFLRSAYVVHDLQNNQVGLAQANINSGGADSDSSDGDGNEYIVELKAGEGIPVLTGAILSSTSVTPSPTHGGSKSSGTPTIAAKATPTGKSSGHSQIRETFAYGSNSSIGKRHENAERYPTENIIMNSLQTPKVALITGTNGISGSALLRQLSKNPVWTRIIALSRSPPSNLPSDPRVEFHSLDLTATAGEIAEALSAKEFTNVTHFFHYAYIHTDYDHPNHLEEMTKNNVPLFTNTLTAIDLTSRDSLQRVILQTGGKNYGLLTFPPASEPLTEDAHRVTDPRSLPNFYYHQEDFLWSLSVKRSWSWNITMPFWISGYVGKSGNSWVTSAAIYFSLCQALNKPAIFPGGEDEYYGKWNKGQHFSTSWVIAEFTEWLALNEEPTVKNQKFNIVDDTVTTFRDVWEGIGRYFGVETKVERKYDLMSEVKEMEKEWPKIAKQYGVRDNALRIVTWDAFVHAMDMGEWGSVVNMNKASKAGWTKKVDTIKEMEKIFGEMKNDGWIPNV
;
A
#
# COMPACT_ATOMS: atom_id res chain seq x y z
N MET A 1 -2.07 27.01 -9.56
CA MET A 1 -0.93 26.96 -8.62
C MET A 1 -1.21 27.85 -7.42
N ILE A 2 -0.51 27.60 -6.31
CA ILE A 2 -0.53 28.39 -5.08
C ILE A 2 0.90 28.64 -4.61
N SER A 3 1.20 29.86 -4.17
CA SER A 3 2.49 30.22 -3.56
C SER A 3 2.42 30.04 -2.04
N VAL A 4 3.32 29.24 -1.50
CA VAL A 4 3.44 28.92 -0.07
C VAL A 4 4.87 29.19 0.41
N LYS A 5 5.08 29.14 1.72
CA LYS A 5 6.40 29.28 2.32
C LYS A 5 6.75 28.07 3.17
N VAL A 6 7.96 27.50 3.03
CA VAL A 6 8.36 26.29 3.76
C VAL A 6 9.66 26.49 4.53
N GLY A 7 9.73 26.00 5.77
CA GLY A 7 10.93 26.03 6.61
C GLY A 7 11.03 27.20 7.59
N THR A 8 12.12 27.27 8.35
CA THR A 8 12.41 28.36 9.30
C THR A 8 13.91 28.72 9.30
N PRO A 9 14.34 29.85 8.68
CA PRO A 9 13.54 30.83 7.93
C PRO A 9 12.78 30.26 6.70
N PRO A 10 11.70 30.89 6.24
CA PRO A 10 10.89 30.37 5.13
C PRO A 10 11.53 30.53 3.74
N GLN A 11 11.31 29.56 2.85
CA GLN A 11 11.60 29.59 1.40
C GLN A 11 10.28 29.68 0.61
N ASP A 12 10.22 30.52 -0.43
CA ASP A 12 9.04 30.63 -1.31
C ASP A 12 8.97 29.44 -2.28
N ILE A 13 7.82 28.76 -2.33
CA ILE A 13 7.58 27.56 -3.13
C ILE A 13 6.20 27.69 -3.80
N ASP A 14 6.14 27.47 -5.11
CA ASP A 14 4.91 27.35 -5.88
C ASP A 14 4.53 25.87 -6.05
N LEU A 15 3.28 25.55 -5.73
CA LEU A 15 2.74 24.19 -5.81
C LEU A 15 1.48 24.14 -6.67
N ILE A 16 1.27 23.03 -7.37
CA ILE A 16 -0.01 22.71 -8.00
C ILE A 16 -0.98 22.28 -6.90
N VAL A 17 -2.14 22.93 -6.83
CA VAL A 17 -3.20 22.50 -5.90
C VAL A 17 -3.86 21.29 -6.50
N ASP A 18 -3.85 20.18 -5.80
CA ASP A 18 -4.33 18.91 -6.32
C ASP A 18 -5.37 18.32 -5.35
N THR A 19 -6.63 18.31 -5.81
CA THR A 19 -7.76 17.76 -5.07
C THR A 19 -7.85 16.23 -5.19
N GLY A 20 -7.23 15.64 -6.21
CA GLY A 20 -7.15 14.20 -6.42
C GLY A 20 -6.06 13.52 -5.56
N SER A 21 -4.97 14.22 -5.27
CA SER A 21 -3.88 13.70 -4.43
C SER A 21 -3.91 14.20 -3.00
N SER A 22 -3.19 13.50 -2.13
CA SER A 22 -3.11 13.80 -0.69
C SER A 22 -1.72 14.15 -0.20
N ASP A 23 -0.68 13.83 -0.96
CA ASP A 23 0.69 14.16 -0.63
C ASP A 23 1.00 15.59 -1.04
N THR A 24 1.55 16.35 -0.09
CA THR A 24 2.23 17.60 -0.42
C THR A 24 3.70 17.27 -0.68
N TRP A 25 4.26 17.65 -1.82
CA TRP A 25 5.68 17.43 -2.10
C TRP A 25 6.29 18.53 -2.97
N MET A 26 7.60 18.71 -2.84
CA MET A 26 8.38 19.75 -3.51
C MET A 26 9.55 19.15 -4.29
N ILE A 27 10.09 19.89 -5.24
CA ILE A 27 11.30 19.49 -5.98
C ILE A 27 12.54 19.99 -5.24
N ALA A 28 13.51 19.11 -5.01
CA ALA A 28 14.80 19.51 -4.46
C ALA A 28 15.60 20.33 -5.47
N SER A 29 16.26 21.40 -5.02
CA SER A 29 17.10 22.25 -5.87
C SER A 29 18.29 21.52 -6.51
N SER A 30 18.65 20.35 -5.99
CA SER A 30 19.69 19.47 -6.53
C SER A 30 19.19 18.47 -7.57
N ALA A 31 17.88 18.40 -7.84
CA ALA A 31 17.33 17.45 -8.80
C ALA A 31 17.88 17.70 -10.23
N PRO A 32 18.12 16.66 -11.04
CA PRO A 32 18.58 16.80 -12.42
C PRO A 32 17.72 17.74 -13.26
N THR A 33 16.40 17.73 -13.05
CA THR A 33 15.40 18.58 -13.74
C THR A 33 15.59 20.07 -13.47
N CYS A 34 16.20 20.42 -12.33
CA CYS A 34 16.48 21.81 -11.97
C CYS A 34 17.90 22.24 -12.36
N THR A 35 18.84 21.30 -12.44
CA THR A 35 20.27 21.58 -12.64
C THR A 35 20.76 21.33 -14.07
N GLY A 36 20.03 20.51 -14.85
CA GLY A 36 20.40 20.05 -16.18
C GLY A 36 21.48 18.96 -16.20
N ILE A 37 22.02 18.58 -15.04
CA ILE A 37 23.12 17.63 -14.93
C ILE A 37 22.57 16.21 -15.07
N GLY A 38 23.04 15.48 -16.09
CA GLY A 38 22.69 14.07 -16.31
C GLY A 38 21.45 13.81 -17.15
N LEU A 39 20.84 14.86 -17.73
CA LEU A 39 19.76 14.72 -18.72
C LEU A 39 20.35 14.54 -20.13
N ALA A 40 19.70 13.73 -20.96
CA ALA A 40 20.08 13.53 -22.36
C ALA A 40 19.89 14.78 -23.23
N ASP A 41 19.08 15.73 -22.74
CA ASP A 41 18.68 16.96 -23.40
C ASP A 41 18.86 18.13 -22.43
N SER A 42 19.94 18.90 -22.60
CA SER A 42 20.37 19.92 -21.63
C SER A 42 19.48 21.18 -21.59
N ASP A 43 18.51 21.28 -22.50
CA ASP A 43 17.59 22.42 -22.60
C ASP A 43 16.36 22.29 -21.68
N LYS A 44 16.22 21.16 -20.94
CA LYS A 44 15.12 20.89 -20.00
C LYS A 44 15.40 21.30 -18.55
N THR A 45 16.06 22.43 -18.32
CA THR A 45 16.23 23.00 -16.97
C THR A 45 15.10 23.95 -16.65
N ASP A 46 13.99 23.43 -16.14
CA ASP A 46 12.82 24.24 -15.79
C ASP A 46 12.11 23.68 -14.56
N CYS A 47 12.53 24.12 -13.38
CA CYS A 47 11.86 23.86 -12.11
C CYS A 47 11.28 25.15 -11.57
N ASN A 48 9.98 25.15 -11.27
CA ASN A 48 9.34 26.27 -10.59
C ASN A 48 9.72 26.23 -9.10
N THR A 49 10.46 27.23 -8.64
CA THR A 49 10.78 27.49 -7.21
C THR A 49 11.20 26.23 -6.42
N PRO A 50 12.35 25.60 -6.74
CA PRO A 50 12.75 24.38 -6.05
C PRO A 50 13.18 24.65 -4.60
N TYR A 51 12.93 23.70 -3.70
CA TYR A 51 13.30 23.77 -2.29
C TYR A 51 14.79 23.44 -2.10
N ASN A 52 15.53 24.29 -1.38
CA ASN A 52 16.91 24.03 -1.03
C ASN A 52 17.02 23.37 0.36
N PRO A 53 17.32 22.06 0.46
CA PRO A 53 17.46 21.37 1.75
C PRO A 53 18.72 21.75 2.52
N ASP A 54 19.72 22.35 1.89
CA ASP A 54 21.00 22.73 2.52
C ASP A 54 21.00 24.19 3.03
N ALA A 55 19.91 24.93 2.78
CA ALA A 55 19.79 26.30 3.25
C ALA A 55 19.60 26.37 4.78
N PRO A 56 20.00 27.47 5.46
CA PRO A 56 19.82 27.63 6.91
C PRO A 56 18.36 27.47 7.39
N SER A 57 17.42 27.65 6.47
CA SER A 57 15.98 27.42 6.59
C SER A 57 15.58 26.00 6.99
N SER A 58 16.43 25.02 6.70
CA SER A 58 16.14 23.59 6.82
C SER A 58 16.72 22.96 8.09
N ILE A 59 17.20 23.78 9.05
CA ILE A 59 17.89 23.29 10.27
C ILE A 59 17.01 22.41 11.18
N ASN A 60 15.69 22.56 11.09
CA ASN A 60 14.72 21.76 11.84
C ASN A 60 14.03 20.70 10.96
N MET A 61 14.42 20.58 9.68
CA MET A 61 13.88 19.61 8.76
C MET A 61 14.26 18.21 9.22
N ASN A 62 13.27 17.36 9.47
CA ASN A 62 13.51 15.97 9.83
C ASN A 62 13.26 15.08 8.60
N VAL A 63 14.29 14.37 8.16
CA VAL A 63 14.17 13.41 7.04
C VAL A 63 13.73 12.07 7.61
N THR A 64 12.64 11.53 7.07
CA THR A 64 12.15 10.21 7.47
C THR A 64 13.03 9.10 6.92
N THR A 65 12.95 7.90 7.50
CA THR A 65 13.78 6.75 7.11
C THR A 65 13.27 5.99 5.88
N TYR A 66 12.19 6.45 5.23
CA TYR A 66 11.58 5.81 4.07
C TYR A 66 11.41 6.82 2.92
N GLU A 67 11.39 6.32 1.70
CA GLU A 67 11.53 7.14 0.50
C GLU A 67 10.17 7.60 -0.05
N LEU A 68 10.17 8.80 -0.63
CA LEU A 68 9.12 9.25 -1.54
C LEU A 68 9.31 8.51 -2.86
N ASN A 69 8.30 7.82 -3.36
CA ASN A 69 8.34 7.12 -4.64
C ASN A 69 6.96 7.16 -5.28
N MET A 70 6.63 8.28 -5.91
CA MET A 70 5.34 8.50 -6.57
C MET A 70 5.48 8.25 -8.06
N ARG A 71 4.50 7.55 -8.64
CA ARG A 71 4.29 7.44 -10.09
C ARG A 71 2.83 7.75 -10.39
N TYR A 72 2.60 8.69 -11.29
CA TYR A 72 1.28 9.14 -11.70
C TYR A 72 0.75 8.32 -12.88
N VAL A 73 -0.53 8.49 -13.20
CA VAL A 73 -1.22 7.77 -14.29
C VAL A 73 -0.58 8.06 -15.64
N ASP A 74 -0.09 9.28 -15.85
CA ASP A 74 0.64 9.72 -17.05
C ASP A 74 2.11 9.25 -17.09
N GLU A 75 2.48 8.32 -16.19
CA GLU A 75 3.82 7.76 -16.00
C GLU A 75 4.90 8.70 -15.45
N THR A 76 4.57 9.97 -15.20
CA THR A 76 5.48 10.88 -14.51
C THR A 76 5.76 10.40 -13.09
N LEU A 77 6.86 10.84 -12.50
CA LEU A 77 7.31 10.36 -11.19
C LEU A 77 7.87 11.47 -10.31
N ALA A 78 7.80 11.26 -9.00
CA ALA A 78 8.47 12.07 -7.99
C ALA A 78 9.11 11.16 -6.93
N ASN A 79 10.43 11.06 -6.97
CA ASN A 79 11.21 10.17 -6.12
C ASN A 79 12.18 10.96 -5.25
N GLY A 80 12.26 10.61 -3.96
CA GLY A 80 13.17 11.23 -3.02
C GLY A 80 12.90 10.79 -1.58
N SER A 81 12.76 11.74 -0.66
CA SER A 81 12.51 11.43 0.76
C SER A 81 11.31 12.18 1.28
N TYR A 82 10.59 11.62 2.25
CA TYR A 82 9.68 12.43 3.05
C TYR A 82 10.46 13.22 4.08
N ILE A 83 10.11 14.49 4.22
CA ILE A 83 10.60 15.44 5.21
C ILE A 83 9.45 15.90 6.10
N THR A 84 9.76 16.45 7.27
CA THR A 84 8.81 17.16 8.12
C THR A 84 9.31 18.56 8.38
N ASP A 85 8.49 19.57 8.09
CA ASP A 85 8.77 20.97 8.34
C ASP A 85 7.46 21.79 8.48
N ASN A 86 7.56 23.09 8.71
CA ASN A 86 6.43 24.00 8.74
C ASN A 86 6.13 24.52 7.33
N ILE A 87 4.84 24.59 6.98
CA ILE A 87 4.35 25.31 5.80
C ILE A 87 3.52 26.51 6.25
N LEU A 88 3.75 27.65 5.60
CA LEU A 88 3.05 28.90 5.82
C LEU A 88 2.08 29.11 4.65
N LEU A 89 0.80 29.14 4.99
CA LEU A 89 -0.29 29.49 4.10
C LEU A 89 -0.71 30.92 4.42
N VAL A 90 -0.28 31.88 3.60
CA VAL A 90 -0.49 33.33 3.85
C VAL A 90 0.07 33.74 5.22
N ASP A 91 -0.79 33.85 6.24
CA ASP A 91 -0.43 34.27 7.60
C ASP A 91 -0.41 33.11 8.62
N ASP A 92 -1.00 31.96 8.29
CA ASP A 92 -1.09 30.82 9.18
C ASP A 92 0.05 29.81 8.96
N VAL A 93 0.53 29.25 10.06
CA VAL A 93 1.62 28.25 10.06
C VAL A 93 1.02 26.88 10.36
N VAL A 94 1.02 25.98 9.38
CA VAL A 94 0.78 24.56 9.61
C VAL A 94 2.10 23.92 10.03
N LYS A 95 2.18 23.55 11.31
CA LYS A 95 3.42 23.05 11.91
C LYS A 95 3.62 21.57 11.66
N SER A 96 4.87 21.15 11.51
CA SER A 96 5.25 19.74 11.43
C SER A 96 4.46 18.96 10.38
N LEU A 97 4.22 19.58 9.22
CA LEU A 97 3.60 18.90 8.09
C LEU A 97 4.64 17.96 7.46
N GLN A 98 4.25 16.71 7.26
CA GLN A 98 5.05 15.79 6.46
C GLN A 98 4.83 16.10 4.98
N MET A 99 5.92 16.25 4.24
CA MET A 99 5.94 16.59 2.82
C MET A 99 6.96 15.71 2.09
N GLY A 100 6.76 15.45 0.81
CA GLY A 100 7.79 14.85 -0.04
C GLY A 100 8.84 15.88 -0.48
N LEU A 101 10.09 15.45 -0.61
CA LEU A 101 11.15 16.19 -1.27
C LEU A 101 11.75 15.32 -2.38
N ALA A 102 11.41 15.62 -3.61
CA ALA A 102 11.80 14.85 -4.78
C ALA A 102 13.19 15.25 -5.29
N TYR A 103 14.14 14.31 -5.23
CA TYR A 103 15.49 14.45 -5.80
C TYR A 103 15.56 13.98 -7.26
N LYS A 104 14.55 13.23 -7.71
CA LYS A 104 14.39 12.78 -9.10
C LYS A 104 12.91 12.91 -9.49
N THR A 105 12.63 13.69 -10.52
CA THR A 105 11.27 13.94 -11.02
C THR A 105 11.34 14.33 -12.49
N ASP A 106 10.32 14.03 -13.29
CA ASP A 106 10.11 14.57 -14.64
C ASP A 106 9.01 15.64 -14.68
N ILE A 107 8.49 16.02 -13.50
CA ILE A 107 7.49 17.06 -13.27
C ILE A 107 8.20 18.37 -12.91
N GLN A 108 7.71 19.49 -13.45
CA GLN A 108 8.32 20.83 -13.33
C GLN A 108 7.91 21.61 -12.08
N SER A 109 6.83 21.20 -11.40
CA SER A 109 6.32 21.83 -10.17
C SER A 109 5.96 20.78 -9.11
N GLY A 110 6.07 21.13 -7.83
CA GLY A 110 5.59 20.28 -6.75
C GLY A 110 4.06 20.31 -6.63
N ILE A 111 3.51 19.47 -5.74
CA ILE A 111 2.08 19.34 -5.52
C ILE A 111 1.73 19.69 -4.07
N LEU A 112 0.61 20.38 -3.88
CA LEU A 112 -0.10 20.56 -2.62
C LEU A 112 -1.33 19.65 -2.63
N GLY A 113 -1.16 18.40 -2.20
CA GLY A 113 -2.25 17.44 -2.08
C GLY A 113 -3.19 17.81 -0.94
N ILE A 114 -4.47 18.03 -1.27
CA ILE A 114 -5.51 18.46 -0.32
C ILE A 114 -6.67 17.46 -0.19
N GLY A 115 -6.53 16.26 -0.77
CA GLY A 115 -7.48 15.16 -0.67
C GLY A 115 -7.49 14.43 0.69
N TYR A 116 -8.16 13.28 0.73
CA TYR A 116 -8.23 12.45 1.93
C TYR A 116 -6.87 11.85 2.27
N SER A 117 -6.33 12.07 3.47
CA SER A 117 -5.05 11.47 3.89
C SER A 117 -4.97 9.95 3.85
N ALA A 118 -6.09 9.26 3.63
CA ALA A 118 -6.09 7.84 3.35
C ALA A 118 -5.56 7.49 1.94
N ASN A 119 -5.37 8.48 1.05
CA ASN A 119 -4.80 8.38 -0.31
C ASN A 119 -3.35 8.89 -0.39
N VAL A 120 -2.65 9.04 0.73
CA VAL A 120 -1.22 9.37 0.64
C VAL A 120 -0.49 8.23 -0.09
N GLY A 121 0.35 8.58 -1.06
CA GLY A 121 1.10 7.71 -1.97
C GLY A 121 2.29 7.02 -1.31
N THR A 122 2.12 6.62 -0.05
CA THR A 122 3.09 5.86 0.73
C THR A 122 2.37 4.82 1.58
N ASP A 123 3.02 3.68 1.78
CA ASP A 123 2.50 2.57 2.59
C ASP A 123 2.30 2.94 4.08
N ARG A 124 2.79 4.11 4.50
CA ARG A 124 2.66 4.64 5.85
C ARG A 124 1.70 5.81 5.89
N TYR A 125 0.52 5.60 6.46
CA TYR A 125 -0.43 6.66 6.74
C TYR A 125 0.23 7.83 7.51
N TYR A 126 -0.01 9.04 7.03
CA TYR A 126 0.30 10.27 7.76
C TYR A 126 -0.80 11.31 7.50
N PRO A 127 -1.08 12.21 8.46
CA PRO A 127 -2.06 13.27 8.27
C PRO A 127 -1.54 14.30 7.26
N GLY A 128 -2.25 14.44 6.15
CA GLY A 128 -2.06 15.50 5.16
C GLY A 128 -2.52 16.86 5.67
N ILE A 129 -2.39 17.90 4.83
CA ILE A 129 -2.51 19.29 5.28
C ILE A 129 -3.87 19.64 5.90
N MET A 130 -4.98 19.16 5.33
CA MET A 130 -6.33 19.38 5.88
C MET A 130 -6.49 18.82 7.31
N TYR A 131 -5.88 17.66 7.57
CA TYR A 131 -5.94 17.00 8.87
C TYR A 131 -5.03 17.71 9.87
N GLN A 132 -3.86 18.18 9.42
CA GLN A 132 -2.95 18.97 10.24
C GLN A 132 -3.58 20.31 10.63
N MET A 133 -4.18 21.04 9.68
CA MET A 133 -4.87 22.30 9.94
C MET A 133 -6.00 22.13 10.97
N LEU A 134 -6.82 21.08 10.83
CA LEU A 134 -7.87 20.78 11.83
C LEU A 134 -7.26 20.48 13.21
N SER A 135 -6.23 19.62 13.28
CA SER A 135 -5.61 19.24 14.56
C SER A 135 -4.97 20.42 15.31
N GLN A 136 -4.58 21.46 14.56
CA GLN A 136 -3.97 22.69 15.06
C GLN A 136 -5.00 23.81 15.28
N ASN A 137 -6.29 23.54 15.10
CA ASN A 137 -7.41 24.49 15.20
C ASN A 137 -7.30 25.69 14.24
N LEU A 138 -6.68 25.49 13.07
CA LEU A 138 -6.64 26.50 12.01
C LEU A 138 -7.93 26.51 11.17
N ILE A 139 -8.65 25.39 11.16
CA ILE A 139 -9.98 25.24 10.53
C ILE A 139 -10.92 24.48 11.46
N SER A 140 -12.21 24.76 11.34
CA SER A 140 -13.26 24.11 12.15
C SER A 140 -13.71 22.75 11.58
N THR A 141 -13.48 22.50 10.30
CA THR A 141 -13.84 21.25 9.61
C THR A 141 -12.88 20.98 8.46
N LYS A 142 -12.70 19.72 8.05
CA LYS A 142 -11.89 19.33 6.88
C LYS A 142 -12.66 19.58 5.58
N ALA A 143 -13.02 20.83 5.33
CA ALA A 143 -13.69 21.24 4.12
C ALA A 143 -13.00 22.46 3.52
N TYR A 144 -13.11 22.64 2.21
CA TYR A 144 -12.60 23.81 1.51
C TYR A 144 -13.41 24.10 0.26
N SER A 145 -13.40 25.35 -0.20
CA SER A 145 -14.01 25.73 -1.47
C SER A 145 -12.95 26.15 -2.49
N LEU A 146 -13.13 25.78 -3.74
CA LEU A 146 -12.23 26.06 -4.86
C LEU A 146 -12.97 26.82 -5.97
N TYR A 147 -12.33 27.90 -6.45
CA TYR A 147 -12.74 28.71 -7.59
C TYR A 147 -11.52 29.03 -8.45
N LEU A 148 -11.48 28.51 -9.69
CA LEU A 148 -10.32 28.68 -10.57
C LEU A 148 -10.36 29.94 -11.45
N ASP A 149 -11.53 30.60 -11.54
CA ASP A 149 -11.80 31.75 -12.42
C ASP A 149 -11.72 31.42 -13.93
N SER A 150 -11.84 32.43 -14.81
CA SER A 150 -11.73 32.20 -16.27
C SER A 150 -10.35 31.70 -16.68
N TYR A 151 -10.27 31.03 -17.83
CA TYR A 151 -9.00 30.63 -18.45
C TYR A 151 -8.02 31.82 -18.63
N THR A 152 -8.55 33.02 -18.86
CA THR A 152 -7.76 34.23 -19.05
C THR A 152 -7.38 34.94 -17.75
N SER A 153 -7.92 34.51 -16.60
CA SER A 153 -7.63 35.10 -15.30
C SER A 153 -6.29 34.58 -14.76
N PRO A 154 -5.42 35.44 -14.24
CA PRO A 154 -4.15 35.01 -13.67
C PRO A 154 -4.30 34.40 -12.26
N THR A 155 -5.48 34.46 -11.66
CA THR A 155 -5.70 34.12 -10.24
C THR A 155 -7.01 33.38 -10.03
N GLY A 156 -6.99 32.38 -9.15
CA GLY A 156 -8.18 31.78 -8.54
C GLY A 156 -8.18 32.00 -7.02
N SER A 157 -9.12 31.35 -6.32
CA SER A 157 -9.18 31.35 -4.85
C SER A 157 -9.51 29.97 -4.29
N ILE A 158 -8.90 29.69 -3.13
CA ILE A 158 -9.22 28.57 -2.26
C ILE A 158 -9.51 29.10 -0.86
N LEU A 159 -10.58 28.61 -0.22
CA LEU A 159 -10.90 28.93 1.17
C LEU A 159 -10.95 27.65 1.98
N PHE A 160 -10.12 27.55 3.02
CA PHE A 160 -10.15 26.43 3.94
C PHE A 160 -11.18 26.68 5.04
N GLY A 161 -12.20 25.83 5.13
CA GLY A 161 -13.26 25.91 6.12
C GLY A 161 -14.34 26.97 5.86
N ALA A 162 -14.45 27.52 4.64
CA ALA A 162 -15.45 28.54 4.31
C ALA A 162 -15.92 28.46 2.85
N ILE A 163 -17.01 29.17 2.55
CA ILE A 163 -17.63 29.31 1.23
C ILE A 163 -17.76 30.79 0.89
N ASP A 164 -17.46 31.18 -0.35
CA ASP A 164 -17.67 32.52 -0.90
C ASP A 164 -18.87 32.54 -1.85
N THR A 165 -19.97 33.11 -1.38
CA THR A 165 -21.23 33.20 -2.13
C THR A 165 -21.17 34.17 -3.33
N SER A 166 -20.14 35.00 -3.44
CA SER A 166 -19.94 35.88 -4.60
C SER A 166 -19.38 35.15 -5.83
N LYS A 167 -18.74 33.99 -5.63
CA LYS A 167 -17.99 33.24 -6.66
C LYS A 167 -18.81 32.23 -7.42
N PHE A 168 -20.08 32.08 -7.09
CA PHE A 168 -21.01 31.25 -7.84
C PHE A 168 -22.36 31.93 -8.05
N THR A 169 -23.14 31.36 -8.96
CA THR A 169 -24.50 31.81 -9.27
C THR A 169 -25.49 30.68 -9.03
N GLY A 170 -26.73 31.04 -8.67
CA GLY A 170 -27.76 30.06 -8.36
C GLY A 170 -27.52 29.33 -7.04
N GLU A 171 -28.16 28.18 -6.87
CA GLU A 171 -28.09 27.37 -5.66
C GLU A 171 -26.81 26.52 -5.62
N LEU A 172 -26.17 26.46 -4.46
CA LEU A 172 -25.11 25.50 -4.17
C LEU A 172 -25.74 24.13 -3.90
N VAL A 173 -25.66 23.24 -4.89
CA VAL A 173 -26.27 21.91 -4.80
C VAL A 173 -25.32 20.96 -4.09
N LYS A 174 -25.79 20.40 -2.98
CA LYS A 174 -25.05 19.41 -2.20
C LYS A 174 -25.26 18.01 -2.76
N LEU A 175 -24.17 17.31 -3.02
CA LEU A 175 -24.12 15.97 -3.57
C LEU A 175 -23.32 15.05 -2.62
N ASP A 176 -23.91 13.92 -2.25
CA ASP A 176 -23.13 12.84 -1.63
C ASP A 176 -22.17 12.24 -2.67
N THR A 177 -20.91 12.02 -2.27
CA THR A 177 -19.89 11.45 -3.15
C THR A 177 -20.17 9.99 -3.47
N VAL A 178 -19.67 9.53 -4.61
CA VAL A 178 -19.67 8.11 -4.94
C VAL A 178 -18.63 7.42 -4.04
N PRO A 179 -19.05 6.49 -3.15
CA PRO A 179 -18.08 5.71 -2.40
C PRO A 179 -17.40 4.71 -3.33
N GLY A 180 -16.08 4.62 -3.22
CA GLY A 180 -15.34 3.43 -3.61
C GLY A 180 -15.74 2.23 -2.75
N LEU A 181 -15.27 1.05 -3.16
CA LEU A 181 -15.48 -0.19 -2.42
C LEU A 181 -14.13 -0.76 -2.03
N ASN A 182 -13.98 -1.05 -0.74
CA ASN A 182 -12.90 -1.91 -0.26
C ASN A 182 -13.14 -3.35 -0.71
N GLU A 183 -12.10 -4.18 -0.72
CA GLU A 183 -12.19 -5.60 -1.08
C GLU A 183 -13.16 -6.41 -0.19
N ASP A 184 -13.42 -5.93 1.04
CA ASP A 184 -14.40 -6.49 1.97
C ASP A 184 -15.86 -6.02 1.72
N GLY A 185 -16.07 -5.19 0.69
CA GLY A 185 -17.34 -4.59 0.33
C GLY A 185 -17.76 -3.39 1.20
N SER A 186 -16.92 -2.95 2.13
CA SER A 186 -17.15 -1.71 2.88
C SER A 186 -16.93 -0.47 2.00
N LEU A 187 -17.68 0.59 2.27
CA LEU A 187 -17.59 1.84 1.52
C LEU A 187 -16.28 2.56 1.87
N ASN A 188 -15.61 3.09 0.84
CA ASN A 188 -14.40 3.88 0.95
C ASN A 188 -14.59 5.22 0.22
N HIS A 189 -14.66 6.34 0.96
CA HIS A 189 -14.93 7.66 0.38
C HIS A 189 -13.65 8.39 -0.09
N GLN A 190 -12.65 7.62 -0.52
CA GLN A 190 -11.32 8.13 -0.82
C GLN A 190 -11.25 9.05 -2.06
N PRO A 191 -11.93 8.78 -3.17
CA PRO A 191 -11.97 9.75 -4.26
C PRO A 191 -13.13 10.75 -4.09
N LEU A 192 -12.90 12.01 -4.47
CA LEU A 192 -13.92 13.08 -4.49
C LEU A 192 -14.81 12.95 -5.74
N ASP A 193 -15.51 11.83 -5.80
CA ASP A 193 -16.23 11.39 -6.99
C ASP A 193 -17.70 11.83 -7.01
N VAL A 194 -18.19 12.18 -8.19
CA VAL A 194 -19.60 12.48 -8.48
C VAL A 194 -20.12 11.64 -9.65
N GLU A 195 -21.44 11.42 -9.73
CA GLU A 195 -22.05 10.67 -10.83
C GLU A 195 -22.39 11.61 -12.00
N LEU A 196 -21.74 11.43 -13.15
CA LEU A 196 -22.11 12.05 -14.41
C LEU A 196 -23.29 11.31 -15.03
N ALA A 197 -24.48 11.93 -14.98
CA ALA A 197 -25.74 11.40 -15.48
C ALA A 197 -25.97 11.65 -16.98
N GLY A 198 -25.25 12.60 -17.58
CA GLY A 198 -25.32 12.84 -19.02
C GLY A 198 -24.58 14.07 -19.49
N VAL A 199 -24.32 14.10 -20.80
CA VAL A 199 -23.67 15.20 -21.49
C VAL A 199 -24.60 15.72 -22.58
N GLY A 200 -24.79 17.04 -22.62
CA GLY A 200 -25.52 17.73 -23.67
C GLY A 200 -24.75 18.93 -24.20
N VAL A 201 -25.26 19.55 -25.26
CA VAL A 201 -24.74 20.81 -25.78
C VAL A 201 -25.87 21.82 -25.87
N THR A 202 -25.64 23.04 -25.41
CA THR A 202 -26.50 24.18 -25.75
C THR A 202 -25.80 25.04 -26.77
N ASP A 203 -26.42 25.19 -27.94
CA ASP A 203 -25.96 26.09 -28.99
C ASP A 203 -27.13 26.94 -29.50
N GLN A 204 -26.92 28.25 -29.63
CA GLN A 204 -27.93 29.22 -30.05
C GLN A 204 -29.27 29.10 -29.27
N GLY A 205 -29.20 28.76 -27.99
CA GLY A 205 -30.37 28.57 -27.11
C GLY A 205 -31.09 27.23 -27.23
N ASN A 206 -30.70 26.37 -28.18
CA ASN A 206 -31.22 25.01 -28.31
C ASN A 206 -30.33 24.05 -27.53
N THR A 207 -30.93 23.15 -26.75
CA THR A 207 -30.20 22.13 -26.00
C THR A 207 -30.42 20.75 -26.62
N THR A 208 -29.32 20.11 -27.01
CA THR A 208 -29.28 18.75 -27.54
C THR A 208 -28.66 17.84 -26.50
N ASN A 209 -29.33 16.74 -26.14
CA ASN A 209 -28.70 15.69 -25.35
C ASN A 209 -27.79 14.88 -26.28
N LEU A 210 -26.50 14.81 -25.99
CA LEU A 210 -25.57 14.00 -26.77
C LEU A 210 -25.68 12.54 -26.32
N ARG A 211 -25.62 12.32 -25.01
CA ARG A 211 -25.66 10.98 -24.42
C ARG A 211 -25.99 11.03 -22.92
N ASN A 212 -26.84 10.10 -22.49
CA ASN A 212 -26.99 9.77 -21.07
C ASN A 212 -25.96 8.71 -20.69
N SER A 213 -25.33 8.88 -19.54
CA SER A 213 -24.37 7.92 -18.98
C SER A 213 -24.53 7.89 -17.47
N ARG A 214 -23.94 6.90 -16.80
CA ARG A 214 -23.74 6.95 -15.35
C ARG A 214 -22.30 6.58 -15.09
N GLU A 215 -21.45 7.58 -15.22
CA GLU A 215 -20.01 7.43 -15.00
C GLU A 215 -19.62 8.06 -13.68
N THR A 216 -18.63 7.46 -13.02
CA THR A 216 -18.01 8.04 -11.84
C THR A 216 -16.93 9.01 -12.32
N MET A 217 -17.00 10.26 -11.88
CA MET A 217 -16.08 11.33 -12.28
C MET A 217 -15.37 11.91 -11.06
N THR A 218 -14.04 11.87 -11.04
CA THR A 218 -13.24 12.53 -9.99
C THR A 218 -13.12 14.03 -10.25
N LEU A 219 -13.33 14.86 -9.22
CA LEU A 219 -13.08 16.31 -9.29
C LEU A 219 -11.60 16.59 -8.94
N ASP A 220 -10.78 16.85 -9.96
CA ASP A 220 -9.33 16.83 -9.84
C ASP A 220 -8.65 18.08 -10.43
N SER A 221 -8.22 19.02 -9.58
CA SER A 221 -7.43 20.18 -10.01
C SER A 221 -5.95 19.89 -10.25
N GLY A 222 -5.48 18.66 -10.02
CA GLY A 222 -4.16 18.19 -10.42
C GLY A 222 -4.07 17.90 -11.93
N SER A 223 -5.22 17.77 -12.60
CA SER A 223 -5.34 17.44 -14.02
C SER A 223 -5.86 18.62 -14.85
N SER A 224 -5.29 18.83 -16.03
CA SER A 224 -5.66 19.97 -16.89
C SER A 224 -6.97 19.76 -17.66
N LEU A 225 -7.17 18.56 -18.20
CA LEU A 225 -8.23 18.25 -19.17
C LEU A 225 -9.40 17.51 -18.52
N ILE A 226 -10.55 17.47 -19.19
CA ILE A 226 -11.62 16.54 -18.85
C ILE A 226 -11.33 15.21 -19.54
N SER A 227 -11.30 14.11 -18.79
CA SER A 227 -11.09 12.77 -19.33
C SER A 227 -12.41 12.01 -19.31
N LEU A 228 -12.96 11.69 -20.49
CA LEU A 228 -14.25 11.01 -20.64
C LEU A 228 -14.08 9.57 -21.16
N PRO A 229 -15.09 8.70 -20.95
CA PRO A 229 -15.18 7.45 -21.68
C PRO A 229 -15.24 7.69 -23.20
N PRO A 230 -14.71 6.77 -24.03
CA PRO A 230 -14.60 6.99 -25.47
C PRO A 230 -15.94 7.26 -26.15
N ALA A 231 -17.00 6.64 -25.65
CA ALA A 231 -18.34 6.79 -26.20
C ALA A 231 -18.97 8.18 -25.94
N LEU A 232 -18.54 8.86 -24.87
CA LEU A 232 -18.92 10.25 -24.57
C LEU A 232 -18.02 11.23 -25.30
N ALA A 233 -16.70 11.02 -25.23
CA ALA A 233 -15.71 11.84 -25.94
C ALA A 233 -16.00 11.88 -27.46
N SER A 234 -16.23 10.72 -28.08
CA SER A 234 -16.56 10.62 -29.52
C SER A 234 -17.86 11.35 -29.88
N ALA A 235 -18.85 11.37 -28.99
CA ALA A 235 -20.08 12.12 -29.22
C ALA A 235 -19.84 13.63 -29.22
N VAL A 236 -18.97 14.11 -28.33
CA VAL A 236 -18.51 15.51 -28.30
C VAL A 236 -17.69 15.83 -29.55
N TYR A 237 -16.72 14.99 -29.91
CA TYR A 237 -15.86 15.22 -31.08
C TYR A 237 -16.67 15.29 -32.36
N THR A 238 -17.63 14.39 -32.53
CA THR A 238 -18.54 14.38 -33.69
C THR A 238 -19.40 15.63 -33.74
N TYR A 239 -19.87 16.14 -32.60
CA TYR A 239 -20.72 17.35 -32.59
C TYR A 239 -19.96 18.61 -33.02
N PHE A 240 -18.69 18.73 -32.61
CA PHE A 240 -17.86 19.92 -32.85
C PHE A 240 -16.89 19.78 -34.04
N ASP A 241 -17.02 18.73 -34.85
CA ASP A 241 -16.08 18.39 -35.93
C ASP A 241 -14.61 18.35 -35.46
N ALA A 242 -14.38 17.86 -34.25
CA ALA A 242 -13.04 17.69 -33.70
C ALA A 242 -12.37 16.45 -34.30
N TYR A 243 -11.08 16.57 -34.61
CA TYR A 243 -10.23 15.54 -35.16
C TYR A 243 -9.26 15.02 -34.09
N ASP A 244 -9.43 13.76 -33.72
CA ASP A 244 -8.55 13.07 -32.80
C ASP A 244 -7.25 12.66 -33.52
N ASP A 245 -6.16 13.37 -33.25
CA ASP A 245 -4.81 13.07 -33.74
C ASP A 245 -3.89 12.62 -32.59
N THR A 246 -4.47 12.09 -31.51
CA THR A 246 -3.72 11.74 -30.29
C THR A 246 -2.63 10.71 -30.57
N ASN A 247 -2.83 9.80 -31.53
CA ASN A 247 -1.83 8.80 -31.93
C ASN A 247 -0.60 9.39 -32.66
N SER A 248 -0.71 10.60 -33.24
CA SER A 248 0.37 11.24 -34.00
C SER A 248 0.99 12.40 -33.22
N SER A 249 0.16 13.34 -32.78
CA SER A 249 0.59 14.58 -32.12
C SER A 249 0.28 14.63 -30.63
N GLY A 250 -0.55 13.72 -30.12
CA GLY A 250 -1.09 13.79 -28.76
C GLY A 250 -2.20 14.83 -28.59
N ILE A 251 -2.68 15.45 -29.68
CA ILE A 251 -3.63 16.57 -29.66
C ILE A 251 -4.94 16.17 -30.34
N ILE A 252 -6.06 16.64 -29.76
CA ILE A 252 -7.37 16.62 -30.41
C ILE A 252 -7.62 18.01 -30.99
N PHE A 253 -7.59 18.11 -32.31
CA PHE A 253 -7.74 19.36 -33.02
C PHE A 253 -9.21 19.71 -33.21
N ILE A 254 -9.55 20.98 -33.06
CA ILE A 254 -10.89 21.52 -33.31
C ILE A 254 -10.75 22.84 -34.08
N PRO A 255 -11.68 23.18 -34.99
CA PRO A 255 -11.72 24.53 -35.57
C PRO A 255 -11.81 25.58 -34.46
N CYS A 256 -10.92 26.57 -34.43
CA CYS A 256 -10.93 27.61 -33.41
C CYS A 256 -12.23 28.42 -33.46
N PRO A 257 -13.11 28.38 -32.43
CA PRO A 257 -14.41 29.05 -32.45
C PRO A 257 -14.33 30.53 -32.04
N LEU A 258 -13.14 31.13 -32.05
CA LEU A 258 -12.79 32.44 -31.46
C LEU A 258 -13.57 33.63 -32.04
N ASN A 259 -14.33 33.45 -33.13
CA ASN A 259 -15.07 34.51 -33.81
C ASN A 259 -16.60 34.47 -33.60
N SER A 260 -17.13 33.63 -32.70
CA SER A 260 -18.57 33.55 -32.42
C SER A 260 -18.99 34.40 -31.22
N SER A 261 -19.97 35.30 -31.42
CA SER A 261 -20.52 36.19 -30.37
C SER A 261 -21.28 35.45 -29.25
N SER A 262 -21.51 34.15 -29.43
CA SER A 262 -22.13 33.25 -28.46
C SER A 262 -21.44 31.90 -28.54
N SER A 263 -20.61 31.59 -27.53
CA SER A 263 -19.94 30.30 -27.46
C SER A 263 -20.97 29.22 -27.05
N PRO A 264 -21.08 28.10 -27.78
CA PRO A 264 -21.89 26.97 -27.33
C PRO A 264 -21.36 26.45 -25.98
N THR A 265 -22.22 25.84 -25.18
CA THR A 265 -21.82 25.23 -23.90
C THR A 265 -21.94 23.72 -23.96
N ILE A 266 -20.94 23.01 -23.43
CA ILE A 266 -21.06 21.60 -23.09
C ILE A 266 -21.65 21.52 -21.68
N ASN A 267 -22.77 20.83 -21.55
CA ASN A 267 -23.55 20.74 -20.33
C ASN A 267 -23.35 19.38 -19.69
N PHE A 268 -22.78 19.36 -18.49
CA PHE A 268 -22.59 18.16 -17.70
C PHE A 268 -23.69 18.07 -16.65
N LEU A 269 -24.59 17.10 -16.80
CA LEU A 269 -25.61 16.80 -15.80
C LEU A 269 -25.00 15.87 -14.76
N ILE A 270 -24.87 16.37 -13.53
CA ILE A 270 -24.29 15.66 -12.40
C ILE A 270 -25.40 15.35 -11.41
N SER A 271 -25.38 14.15 -10.84
CA SER A 271 -26.35 13.70 -9.84
C SER A 271 -25.68 13.23 -8.56
N SER A 272 -26.42 13.28 -7.46
CA SER A 272 -25.93 12.75 -6.19
C SER A 272 -26.01 11.23 -6.18
N TYR A 273 -24.97 10.57 -5.67
CA TYR A 273 -24.93 9.12 -5.55
C TYR A 273 -26.13 8.54 -4.79
N SER A 274 -26.55 9.20 -3.71
CA SER A 274 -27.65 8.74 -2.87
C SER A 274 -29.04 9.06 -3.43
N SER A 275 -29.14 9.95 -4.43
CA SER A 275 -30.41 10.39 -4.99
C SER A 275 -30.28 10.97 -6.40
N SER A 276 -30.84 10.26 -7.37
CA SER A 276 -30.92 10.72 -8.77
C SER A 276 -31.87 11.90 -8.99
N THR A 277 -32.61 12.35 -7.96
CA THR A 277 -33.45 13.56 -8.06
C THR A 277 -32.69 14.83 -7.68
N VAL A 278 -31.56 14.69 -6.97
CA VAL A 278 -30.68 15.80 -6.65
C VAL A 278 -29.66 15.90 -7.76
N THR A 279 -29.83 16.90 -8.63
CA THR A 279 -29.00 17.07 -9.83
C THR A 279 -28.63 18.53 -10.02
N ILE A 280 -27.47 18.76 -10.63
CA ILE A 280 -27.04 20.06 -11.12
C ILE A 280 -26.54 19.93 -12.56
N THR A 281 -26.73 20.96 -13.37
CA THR A 281 -26.08 21.05 -14.68
C THR A 281 -25.03 22.15 -14.64
N ILE A 282 -23.77 21.78 -14.84
CA ILE A 282 -22.69 22.75 -15.06
C ILE A 282 -22.54 22.95 -16.56
N LYS A 283 -22.63 24.21 -16.99
CA LYS A 283 -22.45 24.60 -18.39
C LYS A 283 -21.03 25.11 -18.56
N VAL A 284 -20.24 24.42 -19.38
CA VAL A 284 -18.87 24.76 -19.70
C VAL A 284 -18.85 25.43 -21.07
N PRO A 285 -18.57 26.73 -21.18
CA PRO A 285 -18.43 27.39 -22.48
C PRO A 285 -17.33 26.73 -23.31
N LEU A 286 -17.54 26.55 -24.61
CA LEU A 286 -16.51 26.00 -25.49
C LEU A 286 -15.24 26.87 -25.49
N SER A 287 -15.35 28.17 -25.26
CA SER A 287 -14.21 29.07 -25.08
C SER A 287 -13.31 28.76 -23.87
N GLU A 288 -13.83 28.06 -22.86
CA GLU A 288 -13.05 27.59 -21.71
C GLU A 288 -12.39 26.22 -21.96
N LEU A 289 -12.76 25.56 -23.06
CA LEU A 289 -12.33 24.23 -23.47
C LEU A 289 -11.44 24.25 -24.70
N VAL A 290 -11.14 25.40 -25.30
CA VAL A 290 -10.41 25.46 -26.57
C VAL A 290 -9.18 26.35 -26.43
N PHE A 291 -8.02 25.77 -26.76
CA PHE A 291 -6.72 26.42 -26.57
C PHE A 291 -6.02 26.68 -27.90
N PRO A 292 -5.53 27.90 -28.14
CA PRO A 292 -4.63 28.17 -29.26
C PRO A 292 -3.37 27.31 -29.16
N LEU A 293 -2.97 26.66 -30.25
CA LEU A 293 -1.80 25.76 -30.27
C LEU A 293 -0.50 26.46 -29.80
N ALA A 294 -0.35 27.73 -30.15
CA ALA A 294 0.80 28.54 -29.73
C ALA A 294 0.91 28.70 -28.20
N GLN A 295 -0.22 28.69 -27.48
CA GLN A 295 -0.25 28.79 -26.02
C GLN A 295 0.08 27.48 -25.32
N MET A 296 0.06 26.35 -26.05
CA MET A 296 0.49 25.04 -25.56
C MET A 296 1.96 24.74 -25.82
N GLY A 297 2.74 25.72 -26.29
CA GLY A 297 4.14 25.51 -26.67
C GLY A 297 4.30 24.64 -27.94
N TYR A 298 3.21 24.33 -28.64
CA TYR A 298 3.26 23.66 -29.94
C TYR A 298 3.78 24.66 -30.98
N VAL A 299 5.07 24.58 -31.27
CA VAL A 299 5.69 25.25 -32.41
C VAL A 299 5.79 24.19 -33.51
N PRO A 300 4.98 24.28 -34.59
CA PRO A 300 5.15 23.37 -35.72
C PRO A 300 6.59 23.48 -36.22
N ASP A 301 7.28 22.36 -36.36
CA ASP A 301 8.60 22.31 -37.01
C ASP A 301 8.45 22.92 -38.42
N PRO A 302 9.19 24.00 -38.76
CA PRO A 302 9.09 24.63 -40.08
C PRO A 302 9.38 23.67 -41.24
N ASP A 303 10.11 22.58 -40.99
CA ASP A 303 10.50 21.57 -41.97
C ASP A 303 9.57 20.32 -41.97
N GLN A 304 8.60 20.22 -41.04
CA GLN A 304 7.54 19.21 -41.08
C GLN A 304 6.21 19.86 -41.49
N ALA A 305 5.64 19.37 -42.58
CA ALA A 305 4.35 19.83 -43.07
C ALA A 305 3.28 19.74 -41.95
N PRO A 306 2.34 20.70 -41.89
CA PRO A 306 1.28 20.69 -40.90
C PRO A 306 0.46 19.40 -41.04
N VAL A 307 -0.01 18.87 -39.92
CA VAL A 307 -1.00 17.78 -39.87
C VAL A 307 -2.08 18.06 -40.90
N ASP A 308 -2.35 17.11 -41.81
CA ASP A 308 -3.40 17.24 -42.83
C ASP A 308 -4.76 17.11 -42.14
N LEU A 309 -5.26 18.22 -41.60
CA LEU A 309 -6.50 18.27 -40.84
C LEU A 309 -7.71 18.17 -41.77
N PRO A 310 -8.78 17.44 -41.36
CA PRO A 310 -9.98 17.25 -42.19
C PRO A 310 -10.87 18.51 -42.29
N PHE A 311 -10.44 19.64 -41.76
CA PHE A 311 -11.15 20.93 -41.78
C PHE A 311 -10.20 22.07 -42.18
N SER A 312 -10.78 23.18 -42.65
CA SER A 312 -10.03 24.40 -43.02
C SER A 312 -10.20 25.48 -41.95
N GLY A 313 -9.17 26.31 -41.75
CA GLY A 313 -9.16 27.40 -40.77
C GLY A 313 -8.04 27.26 -39.74
N GLU A 314 -8.06 28.14 -38.73
CA GLU A 314 -7.14 28.04 -37.59
C GLU A 314 -7.56 26.84 -36.71
N ALA A 315 -6.58 26.01 -36.35
CA ALA A 315 -6.80 24.85 -35.49
C ALA A 315 -6.42 25.19 -34.05
N CYS A 316 -7.25 24.73 -33.12
CA CYS A 316 -7.04 24.81 -31.69
C CYS A 316 -7.02 23.40 -31.09
N ALA A 317 -6.49 23.24 -29.88
CA ALA A 317 -6.61 22.01 -29.13
C ALA A 317 -7.90 22.01 -28.30
N LEU A 318 -8.57 20.85 -28.23
CA LEU A 318 -9.74 20.64 -27.40
C LEU A 318 -9.33 20.15 -26.00
N GLY A 319 -9.92 20.75 -24.97
CA GLY A 319 -9.68 20.48 -23.55
C GLY A 319 -10.38 19.25 -22.99
N ILE A 320 -10.70 18.28 -23.85
CA ILE A 320 -11.40 17.03 -23.52
C ILE A 320 -10.68 15.88 -24.20
N GLU A 321 -10.24 14.92 -23.41
CA GLU A 321 -9.60 13.69 -23.88
C GLU A 321 -10.48 12.45 -23.67
N SER A 322 -10.03 11.34 -24.25
CA SER A 322 -10.67 10.04 -24.15
C SER A 322 -9.71 9.05 -23.48
N THR A 323 -10.17 8.31 -22.48
CA THR A 323 -9.41 7.23 -21.84
C THR A 323 -10.21 5.93 -21.72
N ASN A 324 -9.52 4.78 -21.76
CA ASN A 324 -10.10 3.44 -21.58
C ASN A 324 -9.80 2.84 -20.20
N ASP A 325 -9.08 3.55 -19.34
CA ASP A 325 -8.51 2.97 -18.12
C ASP A 325 -9.51 2.92 -16.95
N GLY A 326 -10.75 3.35 -17.20
CA GLY A 326 -11.83 3.39 -16.21
C GLY A 326 -11.70 4.50 -15.18
N TYR A 327 -10.68 5.36 -15.29
CA TYR A 327 -10.49 6.54 -14.47
C TYR A 327 -10.88 7.79 -15.26
N TYR A 328 -12.06 8.34 -14.95
CA TYR A 328 -12.61 9.53 -15.60
C TYR A 328 -12.58 10.70 -14.63
N LEU A 329 -12.18 11.87 -15.12
CA LEU A 329 -12.06 13.05 -14.26
C LEU A 329 -12.55 14.34 -14.90
N PHE A 330 -12.95 15.27 -14.03
CA PHE A 330 -13.19 16.66 -14.32
C PHE A 330 -11.97 17.47 -13.88
N GLY A 331 -11.09 17.76 -14.85
CA GLY A 331 -9.93 18.63 -14.65
C GLY A 331 -10.25 20.12 -14.68
N ASP A 332 -9.21 20.94 -14.73
CA ASP A 332 -9.29 22.40 -14.72
C ASP A 332 -10.22 22.98 -15.81
N THR A 333 -10.28 22.38 -17.00
CA THR A 333 -11.20 22.81 -18.07
C THR A 333 -12.67 22.73 -17.68
N PHE A 334 -13.04 21.82 -16.77
CA PHE A 334 -14.36 21.81 -16.13
C PHE A 334 -14.40 22.73 -14.91
N LEU A 335 -13.40 22.61 -14.02
CA LEU A 335 -13.40 23.27 -12.71
C LEU A 335 -13.38 24.80 -12.81
N ARG A 336 -12.91 25.41 -13.90
CA ARG A 336 -13.07 26.86 -14.16
C ARG A 336 -14.53 27.31 -14.29
N SER A 337 -15.40 26.41 -14.75
CA SER A 337 -16.84 26.68 -14.89
C SER A 337 -17.66 26.24 -13.67
N ALA A 338 -17.05 25.60 -12.68
CA ALA A 338 -17.70 25.13 -11.47
C ALA A 338 -17.15 25.83 -10.22
N TYR A 339 -18.01 26.16 -9.28
CA TYR A 339 -17.59 26.45 -7.92
C TYR A 339 -17.78 25.18 -7.09
N VAL A 340 -16.71 24.71 -6.46
CA VAL A 340 -16.68 23.40 -5.81
C VAL A 340 -16.36 23.54 -4.34
N VAL A 341 -17.20 22.96 -3.48
CA VAL A 341 -16.95 22.81 -2.04
C VAL A 341 -16.67 21.35 -1.77
N HIS A 342 -15.45 21.02 -1.34
CA HIS A 342 -15.07 19.68 -0.94
C HIS A 342 -15.23 19.55 0.58
N ASP A 343 -16.06 18.62 1.05
CA ASP A 343 -16.27 18.34 2.46
C ASP A 343 -15.80 16.91 2.79
N LEU A 344 -14.52 16.80 3.17
CA LEU A 344 -13.86 15.53 3.54
C LEU A 344 -14.31 15.00 4.90
N GLN A 345 -15.05 15.81 5.67
CA GLN A 345 -15.57 15.40 6.98
C GLN A 345 -16.89 14.64 6.81
N ASN A 346 -17.73 15.08 5.88
CA ASN A 346 -19.07 14.53 5.66
C ASN A 346 -19.20 13.70 4.36
N ASN A 347 -18.12 13.54 3.59
CA ASN A 347 -18.09 12.86 2.29
C ASN A 347 -19.07 13.47 1.28
N GLN A 348 -19.02 14.81 1.18
CA GLN A 348 -19.94 15.60 0.36
C GLN A 348 -19.19 16.56 -0.55
N VAL A 349 -19.82 16.87 -1.68
CA VAL A 349 -19.39 17.94 -2.58
C VAL A 349 -20.54 18.92 -2.78
N GLY A 350 -20.25 20.22 -2.68
CA GLY A 350 -21.16 21.29 -3.11
C GLY A 350 -20.76 21.76 -4.50
N LEU A 351 -21.69 21.76 -5.45
CA LEU A 351 -21.47 22.26 -6.80
C LEU A 351 -22.41 23.41 -7.12
N ALA A 352 -21.88 24.45 -7.75
CA ALA A 352 -22.63 25.53 -8.36
C ALA A 352 -21.95 26.01 -9.65
N GLN A 353 -22.67 26.73 -10.51
CA GLN A 353 -22.06 27.37 -11.68
C GLN A 353 -21.15 28.52 -11.21
N ALA A 354 -19.88 28.50 -11.64
CA ALA A 354 -18.92 29.55 -11.31
C ALA A 354 -19.36 30.92 -11.84
N ASN A 355 -19.11 31.98 -11.05
CA ASN A 355 -19.35 33.36 -11.43
C ASN A 355 -18.09 34.00 -12.04
N ILE A 356 -17.83 33.68 -13.31
CA ILE A 356 -16.65 34.13 -14.06
C ILE A 356 -16.61 35.67 -14.27
N ASN A 357 -17.72 36.37 -14.05
CA ASN A 357 -17.81 37.83 -14.13
C ASN A 357 -17.65 38.52 -12.76
N SER A 358 -17.14 37.82 -11.74
CA SER A 358 -16.97 38.37 -10.38
C SER A 358 -15.84 39.42 -10.25
N GLY A 359 -15.28 39.89 -11.38
CA GLY A 359 -14.16 40.82 -11.44
C GLY A 359 -14.37 42.09 -10.61
N GLY A 360 -13.46 42.31 -9.65
CA GLY A 360 -13.29 43.59 -8.96
C GLY A 360 -13.78 43.69 -7.51
N ALA A 361 -14.23 42.60 -6.87
CA ALA A 361 -14.28 42.57 -5.41
C ALA A 361 -12.88 42.24 -4.86
N ASP A 362 -11.95 43.18 -5.04
CA ASP A 362 -10.72 43.20 -4.25
C ASP A 362 -11.09 43.11 -2.77
N SER A 363 -10.28 42.36 -2.04
CA SER A 363 -10.36 42.01 -0.62
C SER A 363 -10.25 43.19 0.36
N ASP A 364 -10.70 44.39 -0.04
CA ASP A 364 -10.81 45.57 0.80
C ASP A 364 -12.29 45.89 1.06
N SER A 365 -12.81 45.42 2.19
CA SER A 365 -13.13 46.29 3.33
C SER A 365 -14.25 45.76 4.22
N SER A 366 -13.89 45.67 5.51
CA SER A 366 -14.68 45.97 6.70
C SER A 366 -16.14 45.53 6.76
N ASP A 367 -16.45 44.76 7.79
CA ASP A 367 -17.13 45.39 8.92
C ASP A 367 -16.22 45.30 10.14
N GLY A 368 -16.51 46.15 11.11
CA GLY A 368 -16.16 45.85 12.50
C GLY A 368 -16.74 44.52 13.02
N ASP A 369 -17.34 43.67 12.16
CA ASP A 369 -17.81 42.28 12.30
C ASP A 369 -17.90 41.50 10.94
N GLY A 370 -17.14 41.86 9.87
CA GLY A 370 -17.66 41.72 8.48
C GLY A 370 -16.99 40.79 7.47
N ASN A 371 -17.81 39.90 6.92
CA ASN A 371 -17.72 39.31 5.59
C ASN A 371 -19.16 38.99 5.11
N GLU A 372 -19.80 39.86 4.31
CA GLU A 372 -21.19 39.65 3.87
C GLU A 372 -21.37 38.41 2.97
N TYR A 373 -20.29 37.96 2.31
CA TYR A 373 -20.33 36.87 1.32
C TYR A 373 -19.61 35.58 1.75
N ILE A 374 -18.78 35.62 2.80
CA ILE A 374 -18.04 34.46 3.29
C ILE A 374 -18.84 33.76 4.40
N VAL A 375 -19.17 32.50 4.18
CA VAL A 375 -19.87 31.65 5.13
C VAL A 375 -18.89 30.61 5.67
N GLU A 376 -18.56 30.70 6.95
CA GLU A 376 -17.73 29.70 7.63
C GLU A 376 -18.49 28.37 7.79
N LEU A 377 -17.77 27.27 7.53
CA LEU A 377 -18.26 25.91 7.73
C LEU A 377 -18.00 25.46 9.17
N LYS A 378 -19.01 24.84 9.77
CA LYS A 378 -18.99 24.44 11.18
C LYS A 378 -18.64 22.97 11.34
N ALA A 379 -17.99 22.64 12.45
CA ALA A 379 -17.66 21.27 12.82
C ALA A 379 -18.92 20.40 12.95
N GLY A 380 -18.97 19.27 12.22
CA GLY A 380 -20.07 18.30 12.30
C GLY A 380 -21.37 18.72 11.61
N GLU A 381 -21.39 19.88 10.95
CA GLU A 381 -22.48 20.28 10.06
C GLU A 381 -22.06 19.98 8.61
N GLY A 382 -22.98 19.51 7.77
CA GLY A 382 -22.75 19.35 6.34
C GLY A 382 -22.82 20.69 5.60
N ILE A 383 -22.62 20.65 4.29
CA ILE A 383 -22.66 21.86 3.44
C ILE A 383 -24.03 22.57 3.59
N PRO A 384 -24.05 23.88 3.96
CA PRO A 384 -25.29 24.63 4.14
C PRO A 384 -25.96 24.93 2.80
N VAL A 385 -27.28 25.13 2.83
CA VAL A 385 -28.02 25.60 1.64
C VAL A 385 -27.71 27.08 1.43
N LEU A 386 -27.04 27.39 0.32
CA LEU A 386 -26.62 28.73 -0.04
C LEU A 386 -27.05 29.07 -1.47
N THR A 387 -27.30 30.34 -1.72
CA THR A 387 -27.56 30.87 -3.07
C THR A 387 -26.57 31.98 -3.34
N GLY A 388 -25.90 31.90 -4.48
CA GLY A 388 -24.86 32.84 -4.88
C GLY A 388 -25.42 34.08 -5.59
N ALA A 389 -24.53 34.79 -6.28
CA ALA A 389 -24.84 36.05 -6.96
C ALA A 389 -25.95 35.91 -8.02
N ILE A 390 -26.77 36.96 -8.15
CA ILE A 390 -27.80 37.08 -9.20
C ILE A 390 -27.15 37.76 -10.41
N LEU A 391 -27.14 37.09 -11.57
CA LEU A 391 -26.63 37.67 -12.82
C LEU A 391 -27.51 38.86 -13.26
N SER A 392 -27.04 40.09 -13.06
CA SER A 392 -27.64 41.27 -13.68
C SER A 392 -27.12 41.45 -15.10
N SER A 393 -27.98 41.33 -16.10
CA SER A 393 -27.63 41.55 -17.50
C SER A 393 -27.35 43.04 -17.78
N THR A 394 -26.08 43.44 -17.88
CA THR A 394 -25.71 44.74 -18.46
C THR A 394 -24.74 44.57 -19.61
N SER A 395 -25.26 44.83 -20.81
CA SER A 395 -24.53 44.92 -22.07
C SER A 395 -23.53 46.08 -22.05
N VAL A 396 -22.26 45.81 -22.37
CA VAL A 396 -21.28 46.87 -22.65
C VAL A 396 -20.73 46.71 -24.07
N THR A 397 -21.02 47.71 -24.89
CA THR A 397 -20.52 47.95 -26.25
C THR A 397 -19.01 48.20 -26.28
N PRO A 398 -18.24 47.66 -27.24
CA PRO A 398 -16.80 47.90 -27.34
C PRO A 398 -16.47 49.16 -28.17
N SER A 399 -15.40 49.87 -27.78
CA SER A 399 -14.76 50.96 -28.55
C SER A 399 -13.35 51.26 -27.99
N PRO A 400 -12.43 51.85 -28.79
CA PRO A 400 -11.32 51.11 -29.40
C PRO A 400 -9.90 51.40 -28.83
N THR A 401 -8.99 50.50 -29.23
CA THR A 401 -7.52 50.44 -29.14
C THR A 401 -6.72 51.74 -28.94
N HIS A 402 -5.68 51.70 -28.09
CA HIS A 402 -4.42 52.43 -28.28
C HIS A 402 -3.20 51.80 -27.57
N GLY A 403 -2.16 51.48 -28.37
CA GLY A 403 -0.72 51.74 -28.17
C GLY A 403 0.00 51.24 -26.91
N GLY A 404 0.94 50.31 -27.08
CA GLY A 404 1.78 49.76 -26.01
C GLY A 404 2.91 50.68 -25.49
N SER A 405 3.47 50.29 -24.35
CA SER A 405 4.87 50.51 -23.97
C SER A 405 5.26 49.56 -22.83
N LYS A 406 6.44 48.94 -22.94
CA LYS A 406 7.09 48.15 -21.88
C LYS A 406 7.56 49.08 -20.77
N SER A 407 7.28 48.75 -19.51
CA SER A 407 8.12 49.18 -18.38
C SER A 407 8.10 48.14 -17.26
N SER A 408 9.29 47.64 -16.95
CA SER A 408 9.63 46.88 -15.75
C SER A 408 9.33 47.71 -14.50
N GLY A 409 8.53 47.17 -13.59
CA GLY A 409 8.32 47.73 -12.26
C GLY A 409 7.51 46.75 -11.42
N THR A 410 8.18 46.08 -10.50
CA THR A 410 7.57 45.26 -9.45
C THR A 410 6.68 46.14 -8.56
N PRO A 411 5.42 45.75 -8.28
CA PRO A 411 4.71 46.26 -7.13
C PRO A 411 4.42 45.12 -6.16
N THR A 412 5.11 45.16 -5.02
CA THR A 412 4.74 44.48 -3.78
C THR A 412 3.52 45.20 -3.20
N ILE A 413 2.37 44.54 -3.06
CA ILE A 413 1.29 45.00 -2.16
C ILE A 413 0.78 43.79 -1.38
N ALA A 414 0.97 43.88 -0.06
CA ALA A 414 0.51 42.93 0.94
C ALA A 414 -0.95 43.24 1.32
N ALA A 415 -1.81 42.23 1.30
CA ALA A 415 -3.10 42.26 1.99
C ALA A 415 -2.90 41.89 3.46
N LYS A 416 -3.72 42.46 4.34
CA LYS A 416 -3.48 42.59 5.79
C LYS A 416 -4.62 41.93 6.56
N ALA A 417 -4.38 40.85 7.29
CA ALA A 417 -5.37 40.28 8.21
C ALA A 417 -5.19 40.81 9.64
N THR A 418 -6.31 41.08 10.32
CA THR A 418 -6.37 41.65 11.68
C THR A 418 -6.81 40.57 12.68
N PRO A 419 -6.07 40.33 13.78
CA PRO A 419 -6.45 39.35 14.78
C PRO A 419 -7.55 39.88 15.71
N THR A 420 -8.70 39.19 15.77
CA THR A 420 -9.72 39.41 16.81
C THR A 420 -9.87 38.16 17.66
N GLY A 421 -9.20 38.16 18.82
CA GLY A 421 -9.29 37.09 19.80
C GLY A 421 -8.72 37.51 21.14
N LYS A 422 -9.52 38.24 21.93
CA LYS A 422 -9.15 38.70 23.28
C LYS A 422 -9.04 37.52 24.25
N SER A 423 -7.89 37.44 24.89
CA SER A 423 -7.61 36.67 26.10
C SER A 423 -8.59 37.02 27.23
N SER A 424 -9.11 36.02 27.93
CA SER A 424 -9.61 36.21 29.29
C SER A 424 -9.02 35.15 30.24
N GLY A 425 -8.22 35.64 31.19
CA GLY A 425 -8.22 35.23 32.58
C GLY A 425 -7.68 33.85 32.96
N HIS A 426 -6.39 33.80 33.28
CA HIS A 426 -5.84 32.84 34.24
C HIS A 426 -6.51 32.97 35.61
N SER A 427 -6.87 31.84 36.22
CA SER A 427 -7.00 31.68 37.66
C SER A 427 -6.33 30.36 38.06
N GLN A 428 -5.24 30.48 38.82
CA GLN A 428 -4.47 29.39 39.41
C GLN A 428 -5.29 28.63 40.45
N ILE A 429 -5.21 27.29 40.42
CA ILE A 429 -5.24 26.49 41.65
C ILE A 429 -4.09 25.49 41.57
N ARG A 430 -3.12 25.67 42.49
CA ARG A 430 -2.09 24.70 42.84
C ARG A 430 -2.76 23.52 43.56
N GLU A 431 -2.34 22.31 43.24
CA GLU A 431 -2.02 21.33 44.28
C GLU A 431 -0.94 20.36 43.80
N THR A 432 -0.07 20.01 44.74
CA THR A 432 1.22 19.35 44.58
C THR A 432 1.07 17.86 44.89
N PHE A 433 2.13 17.07 44.63
CA PHE A 433 2.53 15.76 45.20
C PHE A 433 2.71 14.69 44.10
N ALA A 434 3.70 13.80 44.14
CA ALA A 434 5.05 13.76 44.67
C ALA A 434 5.63 12.43 44.16
N TYR A 435 6.84 12.45 43.62
CA TYR A 435 7.62 11.25 43.31
C TYR A 435 8.08 10.61 44.62
N GLY A 436 7.81 9.32 44.80
CA GLY A 436 8.27 8.52 45.93
C GLY A 436 8.94 7.24 45.45
N SER A 437 10.26 7.28 45.34
CA SER A 437 11.12 6.10 45.32
C SER A 437 11.20 5.49 46.73
N ASN A 438 11.34 4.17 46.82
CA ASN A 438 12.10 3.56 47.91
C ASN A 438 12.58 2.15 47.56
N SER A 439 13.87 1.94 47.80
CA SER A 439 14.54 0.65 47.83
C SER A 439 14.85 0.26 49.27
N SER A 440 14.87 -1.04 49.59
CA SER A 440 15.93 -1.67 50.40
C SER A 440 15.73 -3.19 50.57
N ILE A 441 16.65 -3.92 49.94
CA ILE A 441 17.53 -4.99 50.47
C ILE A 441 16.92 -6.09 51.37
N GLY A 442 16.88 -7.31 50.80
CA GLY A 442 17.78 -8.40 51.20
C GLY A 442 17.19 -9.63 51.89
N LYS A 443 17.25 -10.79 51.21
CA LYS A 443 17.89 -12.04 51.72
C LYS A 443 17.89 -13.15 50.66
N ARG A 444 19.03 -13.84 50.57
CA ARG A 444 19.28 -15.08 49.81
C ARG A 444 18.49 -16.25 50.38
N HIS A 445 18.01 -17.16 49.52
CA HIS A 445 18.03 -18.61 49.75
C HIS A 445 17.96 -19.37 48.42
N GLU A 446 18.87 -20.33 48.24
CA GLU A 446 18.85 -21.39 47.24
C GLU A 446 17.64 -22.31 47.48
N ASN A 447 16.98 -22.77 46.42
CA ASN A 447 16.66 -24.19 46.19
C ASN A 447 15.80 -24.44 44.94
N ALA A 448 16.31 -25.36 44.11
CA ALA A 448 15.65 -26.49 43.46
C ALA A 448 14.35 -26.29 42.66
N GLU A 449 14.46 -26.69 41.39
CA GLU A 449 13.42 -27.07 40.44
C GLU A 449 12.19 -27.70 41.10
N ARG A 450 11.02 -27.10 40.84
CA ARG A 450 9.72 -27.72 41.05
C ARG A 450 8.85 -27.45 39.82
N TYR A 451 8.70 -28.47 38.97
CA TYR A 451 7.65 -28.53 37.97
C TYR A 451 6.28 -28.49 38.69
N PRO A 452 5.35 -27.59 38.35
CA PRO A 452 4.03 -27.62 38.95
C PRO A 452 3.21 -28.75 38.30
N THR A 453 2.89 -29.73 39.13
CA THR A 453 2.04 -30.91 38.88
C THR A 453 0.54 -30.57 38.86
N GLU A 454 0.16 -29.31 38.58
CA GLU A 454 -1.24 -28.88 38.54
C GLU A 454 -1.95 -29.18 37.21
N ASN A 455 -1.22 -29.51 36.15
CA ASN A 455 -1.80 -29.82 34.83
C ASN A 455 -2.43 -31.22 34.70
N ILE A 456 -2.37 -32.07 35.73
CA ILE A 456 -2.91 -33.44 35.64
C ILE A 456 -4.41 -33.51 35.96
N ILE A 457 -4.99 -32.51 36.63
CA ILE A 457 -6.40 -32.56 37.08
C ILE A 457 -7.37 -31.84 36.10
N MET A 458 -6.89 -30.93 35.24
CA MET A 458 -7.73 -30.21 34.26
C MET A 458 -7.96 -30.95 32.93
N ASN A 459 -7.28 -32.07 32.67
CA ASN A 459 -7.46 -32.84 31.43
C ASN A 459 -8.75 -33.67 31.35
N SER A 460 -9.60 -33.64 32.38
CA SER A 460 -10.81 -34.48 32.47
C SER A 460 -12.11 -33.83 31.95
N LEU A 461 -12.06 -32.60 31.42
CA LEU A 461 -13.25 -31.86 30.98
C LEU A 461 -13.17 -31.21 29.58
N GLN A 462 -12.10 -31.43 28.81
CA GLN A 462 -12.03 -30.91 27.44
C GLN A 462 -12.77 -31.84 26.47
N THR A 463 -13.64 -31.28 25.63
CA THR A 463 -14.34 -32.01 24.57
C THR A 463 -13.34 -32.69 23.63
N PRO A 464 -13.46 -34.00 23.36
CA PRO A 464 -12.62 -34.72 22.41
C PRO A 464 -12.50 -34.04 21.06
N LYS A 465 -11.28 -34.00 20.48
CA LYS A 465 -11.01 -33.40 19.17
C LYS A 465 -10.45 -34.43 18.18
N VAL A 466 -10.85 -34.27 16.92
CA VAL A 466 -10.33 -35.01 15.75
C VAL A 466 -9.56 -34.04 14.86
N ALA A 467 -8.28 -34.29 14.64
CA ALA A 467 -7.41 -33.50 13.78
C ALA A 467 -7.25 -34.14 12.40
N LEU A 468 -7.27 -33.36 11.33
CA LEU A 468 -6.85 -33.75 9.99
C LEU A 468 -5.72 -32.83 9.55
N ILE A 469 -4.57 -33.40 9.18
CA ILE A 469 -3.35 -32.66 8.82
C ILE A 469 -2.95 -33.02 7.39
N THR A 470 -2.86 -32.05 6.49
CA THR A 470 -2.26 -32.25 5.16
C THR A 470 -0.80 -31.84 5.16
N GLY A 471 0.01 -32.48 4.30
CA GLY A 471 1.43 -32.14 4.18
C GLY A 471 2.31 -32.72 5.29
N THR A 472 1.94 -33.89 5.82
CA THR A 472 2.61 -34.54 6.97
C THR A 472 4.03 -35.06 6.70
N ASN A 473 4.47 -35.06 5.43
CA ASN A 473 5.87 -35.25 5.05
C ASN A 473 6.71 -33.97 5.13
N GLY A 474 6.08 -32.80 5.17
CA GLY A 474 6.75 -31.51 5.24
C GLY A 474 7.23 -31.20 6.65
N ILE A 475 8.10 -30.18 6.76
CA ILE A 475 8.75 -29.77 8.01
C ILE A 475 7.71 -29.45 9.10
N SER A 476 6.80 -28.49 8.84
CA SER A 476 5.77 -28.08 9.80
C SER A 476 4.74 -29.17 10.06
N GLY A 477 4.24 -29.85 9.01
CA GLY A 477 3.21 -30.89 9.15
C GLY A 477 3.70 -32.10 9.96
N SER A 478 4.96 -32.51 9.78
CA SER A 478 5.57 -33.57 10.58
C SER A 478 5.77 -33.16 12.03
N ALA A 479 6.18 -31.91 12.29
CA ALA A 479 6.32 -31.37 13.64
C ALA A 479 4.96 -31.28 14.35
N LEU A 480 3.90 -30.80 13.67
CA LEU A 480 2.56 -30.76 14.23
C LEU A 480 2.05 -32.16 14.56
N LEU A 481 2.26 -33.13 13.67
CA LEU A 481 1.85 -34.51 13.91
C LEU A 481 2.47 -35.08 15.20
N ARG A 482 3.77 -34.85 15.43
CA ARG A 482 4.46 -35.23 16.68
C ARG A 482 3.97 -34.44 17.90
N GLN A 483 3.53 -33.21 17.71
CA GLN A 483 3.04 -32.36 18.79
C GLN A 483 1.65 -32.81 19.26
N LEU A 484 0.69 -32.99 18.33
CA LEU A 484 -0.67 -33.42 18.68
C LEU A 484 -0.67 -34.82 19.32
N SER A 485 0.24 -35.72 18.93
CA SER A 485 0.36 -37.05 19.55
C SER A 485 0.79 -37.00 21.02
N LYS A 486 1.27 -35.86 21.53
CA LYS A 486 1.60 -35.72 22.96
C LYS A 486 0.38 -35.31 23.80
N ASN A 487 -0.67 -34.78 23.18
CA ASN A 487 -1.81 -34.21 23.88
C ASN A 487 -3.04 -35.13 23.78
N PRO A 488 -3.58 -35.63 24.91
CA PRO A 488 -4.71 -36.57 24.92
C PRO A 488 -6.04 -35.96 24.44
N VAL A 489 -6.15 -34.63 24.32
CA VAL A 489 -7.36 -33.98 23.79
C VAL A 489 -7.68 -34.41 22.36
N TRP A 490 -6.64 -34.74 21.58
CA TRP A 490 -6.76 -35.30 20.24
C TRP A 490 -7.01 -36.79 20.33
N THR A 491 -8.27 -37.21 20.16
CA THR A 491 -8.63 -38.63 20.23
C THR A 491 -8.37 -39.37 18.92
N ARG A 492 -8.22 -38.63 17.81
CA ARG A 492 -7.90 -39.16 16.49
C ARG A 492 -7.14 -38.12 15.67
N ILE A 493 -6.05 -38.52 15.03
CA ILE A 493 -5.16 -37.65 14.25
C ILE A 493 -4.96 -38.27 12.86
N ILE A 494 -5.61 -37.70 11.86
CA ILE A 494 -5.59 -38.16 10.47
C ILE A 494 -4.46 -37.44 9.74
N ALA A 495 -3.44 -38.18 9.34
CA ALA A 495 -2.27 -37.68 8.64
C ALA A 495 -2.36 -37.96 7.13
N LEU A 496 -2.45 -36.91 6.31
CA LEU A 496 -2.59 -37.01 4.86
C LEU A 496 -1.34 -36.53 4.13
N SER A 497 -0.85 -37.34 3.21
CA SER A 497 0.13 -36.97 2.17
C SER A 497 0.29 -38.12 1.17
N ARG A 498 0.89 -37.88 -0.01
CA ARG A 498 1.04 -38.92 -1.06
C ARG A 498 1.79 -40.19 -0.59
N SER A 499 2.70 -40.07 0.36
CA SER A 499 3.50 -41.19 0.89
C SER A 499 3.64 -41.07 2.43
N PRO A 500 3.90 -42.15 3.17
CA PRO A 500 3.98 -42.07 4.63
C PRO A 500 5.15 -41.17 5.10
N PRO A 501 4.97 -40.37 6.19
CA PRO A 501 6.07 -39.69 6.88
C PRO A 501 7.20 -40.63 7.26
N SER A 502 8.44 -40.15 7.16
CA SER A 502 9.63 -40.94 7.53
C SER A 502 9.65 -41.31 9.01
N ASN A 503 9.19 -40.42 9.88
CA ASN A 503 9.11 -40.60 11.33
C ASN A 503 7.64 -40.46 11.79
N LEU A 504 6.80 -41.44 11.42
CA LEU A 504 5.41 -41.50 11.89
C LEU A 504 5.38 -41.88 13.39
N PRO A 505 4.71 -41.12 14.27
CA PRO A 505 4.59 -41.48 15.69
C PRO A 505 3.96 -42.86 15.88
N SER A 506 4.48 -43.66 16.81
CA SER A 506 3.92 -44.96 17.17
C SER A 506 2.67 -44.88 18.07
N ASP A 507 1.88 -43.80 17.92
CA ASP A 507 0.67 -43.55 18.70
C ASP A 507 -0.55 -44.16 18.00
N PRO A 508 -1.37 -45.00 18.67
CA PRO A 508 -2.53 -45.64 18.05
C PRO A 508 -3.61 -44.66 17.56
N ARG A 509 -3.58 -43.40 18.00
CA ARG A 509 -4.50 -42.34 17.56
C ARG A 509 -4.07 -41.73 16.22
N VAL A 510 -2.86 -42.00 15.75
CA VAL A 510 -2.31 -41.45 14.51
C VAL A 510 -2.56 -42.41 13.35
N GLU A 511 -3.33 -41.96 12.36
CA GLU A 511 -3.71 -42.73 11.18
C GLU A 511 -3.12 -42.06 9.93
N PHE A 512 -2.20 -42.74 9.23
CA PHE A 512 -1.68 -42.25 7.95
C PHE A 512 -2.52 -42.77 6.77
N HIS A 513 -2.90 -41.86 5.88
CA HIS A 513 -3.57 -42.20 4.62
C HIS A 513 -2.96 -41.48 3.43
N SER A 514 -2.71 -42.25 2.37
CA SER A 514 -2.29 -41.70 1.08
C SER A 514 -3.49 -41.07 0.39
N LEU A 515 -3.35 -39.79 0.03
CA LEU A 515 -4.34 -39.05 -0.73
C LEU A 515 -3.63 -38.04 -1.63
N ASP A 516 -4.09 -37.97 -2.88
CA ASP A 516 -3.67 -36.94 -3.82
C ASP A 516 -4.60 -35.73 -3.67
N LEU A 517 -4.01 -34.59 -3.31
CA LEU A 517 -4.76 -33.36 -3.03
C LEU A 517 -4.92 -32.49 -4.29
N THR A 518 -4.33 -32.88 -5.43
CA THR A 518 -4.55 -32.18 -6.71
C THR A 518 -5.85 -32.60 -7.40
N ALA A 519 -6.56 -33.59 -6.85
CA ALA A 519 -7.86 -34.02 -7.31
C ALA A 519 -8.94 -32.94 -7.06
N THR A 520 -10.12 -33.13 -7.64
CA THR A 520 -11.26 -32.24 -7.42
C THR A 520 -11.81 -32.37 -6.00
N ALA A 521 -12.53 -31.35 -5.53
CA ALA A 521 -13.15 -31.38 -4.20
C ALA A 521 -14.08 -32.59 -3.99
N GLY A 522 -14.80 -33.02 -5.03
CA GLY A 522 -15.69 -34.18 -4.99
C GLY A 522 -14.91 -35.48 -4.78
N GLU A 523 -13.85 -35.72 -5.56
CA GLU A 523 -13.00 -36.91 -5.43
C GLU A 523 -12.30 -36.98 -4.07
N ILE A 524 -11.83 -35.83 -3.56
CA ILE A 524 -11.25 -35.75 -2.20
C ILE A 524 -12.33 -36.08 -1.17
N ALA A 525 -13.55 -35.53 -1.28
CA ALA A 525 -14.64 -35.80 -0.35
C ALA A 525 -15.07 -37.28 -0.35
N GLU A 526 -15.13 -37.91 -1.52
CA GLU A 526 -15.39 -39.34 -1.67
C GLU A 526 -14.31 -40.18 -0.98
N ALA A 527 -13.03 -39.84 -1.20
CA ALA A 527 -11.92 -40.55 -0.58
C ALA A 527 -11.90 -40.40 0.95
N LEU A 528 -12.21 -39.21 1.48
CA LEU A 528 -12.35 -38.97 2.93
C LEU A 528 -13.52 -39.75 3.51
N SER A 529 -14.67 -39.76 2.83
CA SER A 529 -15.88 -40.48 3.27
C SER A 529 -15.67 -41.99 3.27
N ALA A 530 -15.02 -42.54 2.26
CA ALA A 530 -14.70 -43.97 2.15
C ALA A 530 -13.77 -44.47 3.27
N LYS A 531 -13.10 -43.56 3.98
CA LYS A 531 -12.25 -43.85 5.14
C LYS A 531 -12.85 -43.39 6.47
N GLU A 532 -14.11 -42.98 6.47
CA GLU A 532 -14.83 -42.51 7.65
C GLU A 532 -14.16 -41.29 8.31
N PHE A 533 -13.59 -40.40 7.50
CA PHE A 533 -13.03 -39.11 7.93
C PHE A 533 -14.07 -37.98 7.84
N THR A 534 -15.26 -38.20 8.41
CA THR A 534 -16.44 -37.32 8.29
C THR A 534 -16.78 -36.53 9.55
N ASN A 535 -16.01 -36.71 10.64
CA ASN A 535 -16.21 -36.02 11.92
C ASN A 535 -14.96 -35.22 12.32
N VAL A 536 -14.29 -34.59 11.35
CA VAL A 536 -13.11 -33.78 11.61
C VAL A 536 -13.53 -32.52 12.39
N THR A 537 -12.80 -32.21 13.47
CA THR A 537 -13.04 -31.00 14.26
C THR A 537 -12.03 -29.89 13.95
N HIS A 538 -10.79 -30.25 13.63
CA HIS A 538 -9.72 -29.29 13.36
C HIS A 538 -8.98 -29.71 12.10
N PHE A 539 -8.90 -28.80 11.14
CA PHE A 539 -8.16 -29.01 9.90
C PHE A 539 -6.91 -28.14 9.89
N PHE A 540 -5.76 -28.76 9.62
CA PHE A 540 -4.46 -28.11 9.53
C PHE A 540 -3.88 -28.30 8.13
N HIS A 541 -3.60 -27.20 7.42
CA HIS A 541 -3.09 -27.24 6.05
C HIS A 541 -1.61 -26.84 5.96
N TYR A 542 -0.76 -27.78 5.55
CA TYR A 542 0.68 -27.55 5.28
C TYR A 542 1.13 -28.08 3.91
N ALA A 543 0.23 -28.65 3.12
CA ALA A 543 0.59 -29.15 1.80
C ALA A 543 0.84 -27.98 0.84
N TYR A 544 1.96 -28.01 0.14
CA TYR A 544 2.20 -27.11 -0.98
C TYR A 544 3.07 -27.80 -2.04
N ILE A 545 2.96 -27.33 -3.28
CA ILE A 545 3.74 -27.75 -4.43
C ILE A 545 4.73 -26.62 -4.74
N HIS A 546 6.02 -26.93 -4.70
CA HIS A 546 7.06 -25.97 -5.06
C HIS A 546 7.39 -26.06 -6.54
N THR A 547 7.48 -24.89 -7.19
CA THR A 547 8.17 -24.72 -8.46
C THR A 547 9.57 -24.19 -8.17
N ASP A 548 10.59 -24.63 -8.91
CA ASP A 548 11.97 -24.19 -8.66
C ASP A 548 12.14 -22.67 -8.90
N TYR A 549 13.09 -22.04 -8.21
CA TYR A 549 13.28 -20.58 -8.22
C TYR A 549 13.82 -20.04 -9.55
N ASP A 550 14.53 -20.86 -10.32
CA ASP A 550 15.07 -20.52 -11.64
C ASP A 550 14.05 -20.67 -12.78
N HIS A 551 12.84 -21.19 -12.46
CA HIS A 551 11.78 -21.33 -13.43
C HIS A 551 11.23 -19.94 -13.84
N PRO A 552 11.14 -19.63 -15.15
CA PRO A 552 10.79 -18.28 -15.64
C PRO A 552 9.41 -17.81 -15.16
N ASN A 553 8.49 -18.74 -14.92
CA ASN A 553 7.13 -18.46 -14.42
C ASN A 553 6.91 -19.01 -13.00
N HIS A 554 7.94 -18.97 -12.15
CA HIS A 554 7.90 -19.54 -10.79
C HIS A 554 6.62 -19.15 -10.00
N LEU A 555 6.31 -17.85 -9.90
CA LEU A 555 5.18 -17.33 -9.12
C LEU A 555 3.81 -17.78 -9.68
N GLU A 556 3.66 -17.79 -11.01
CA GLU A 556 2.44 -18.21 -11.69
C GLU A 556 2.17 -19.70 -11.49
N GLU A 557 3.17 -20.55 -11.67
CA GLU A 557 3.02 -22.00 -11.47
C GLU A 557 2.80 -22.34 -10.00
N MET A 558 3.46 -21.63 -9.07
CA MET A 558 3.17 -21.73 -7.63
C MET A 558 1.69 -21.41 -7.37
N THR A 559 1.13 -20.36 -7.96
CA THR A 559 -0.28 -19.99 -7.77
C THR A 559 -1.23 -21.00 -8.39
N LYS A 560 -1.01 -21.35 -9.65
CA LYS A 560 -1.81 -22.33 -10.40
C LYS A 560 -1.92 -23.67 -9.67
N ASN A 561 -0.85 -24.12 -9.03
CA ASN A 561 -0.83 -25.40 -8.33
C ASN A 561 -1.40 -25.32 -6.91
N ASN A 562 -1.08 -24.28 -6.13
CA ASN A 562 -1.37 -24.25 -4.69
C ASN A 562 -2.74 -23.69 -4.32
N VAL A 563 -3.33 -22.83 -5.16
CA VAL A 563 -4.70 -22.34 -4.94
C VAL A 563 -5.70 -23.50 -4.97
N PRO A 564 -5.84 -24.28 -6.07
CA PRO A 564 -6.77 -25.40 -6.10
C PRO A 564 -6.46 -26.49 -5.07
N LEU A 565 -5.17 -26.71 -4.75
CA LEU A 565 -4.74 -27.66 -3.71
C LEU A 565 -5.42 -27.36 -2.36
N PHE A 566 -5.46 -26.09 -1.96
CA PHE A 566 -6.11 -25.68 -0.71
C PHE A 566 -7.62 -25.60 -0.87
N THR A 567 -8.13 -24.93 -1.91
CA THR A 567 -9.56 -24.67 -2.05
C THR A 567 -10.36 -25.96 -2.23
N ASN A 568 -9.86 -26.92 -3.03
CA ASN A 568 -10.51 -28.23 -3.20
C ASN A 568 -10.49 -29.04 -1.91
N THR A 569 -9.35 -29.04 -1.19
CA THR A 569 -9.22 -29.80 0.06
C THR A 569 -10.12 -29.25 1.15
N LEU A 570 -10.14 -27.92 1.35
CA LEU A 570 -11.01 -27.31 2.35
C LEU A 570 -12.49 -27.48 1.98
N THR A 571 -12.85 -27.39 0.70
CA THR A 571 -14.21 -27.69 0.23
C THR A 571 -14.60 -29.13 0.56
N ALA A 572 -13.72 -30.10 0.31
CA ALA A 572 -13.98 -31.50 0.60
C ALA A 572 -14.18 -31.78 2.10
N ILE A 573 -13.36 -31.15 2.95
CA ILE A 573 -13.48 -31.27 4.40
C ILE A 573 -14.76 -30.58 4.89
N ASP A 574 -15.10 -29.41 4.34
CA ASP A 574 -16.37 -28.74 4.64
C ASP A 574 -17.58 -29.56 4.21
N LEU A 575 -17.51 -30.30 3.10
CA LEU A 575 -18.59 -31.18 2.65
C LEU A 575 -18.74 -32.41 3.55
N THR A 576 -17.64 -32.98 4.01
CA THR A 576 -17.64 -34.24 4.77
C THR A 576 -17.80 -34.05 6.27
N SER A 577 -17.40 -32.89 6.80
CA SER A 577 -17.31 -32.62 8.24
C SER A 577 -17.93 -31.27 8.65
N ARG A 578 -18.85 -30.70 7.85
CA ARG A 578 -19.44 -29.35 8.08
C ARG A 578 -19.87 -29.10 9.52
N ASP A 579 -20.60 -30.05 10.08
CA ASP A 579 -21.29 -29.90 11.36
C ASP A 579 -20.35 -30.16 12.56
N SER A 580 -19.24 -30.87 12.33
CA SER A 580 -18.25 -31.18 13.35
C SER A 580 -17.05 -30.24 13.35
N LEU A 581 -16.77 -29.57 12.22
CA LEU A 581 -15.61 -28.70 12.06
C LEU A 581 -15.74 -27.49 12.98
N GLN A 582 -14.65 -27.14 13.67
CA GLN A 582 -14.57 -26.09 14.68
C GLN A 582 -13.46 -25.09 14.39
N ARG A 583 -12.32 -25.56 13.85
CA ARG A 583 -11.18 -24.71 13.47
C ARG A 583 -10.55 -25.13 12.16
N VAL A 584 -10.24 -24.16 11.32
CA VAL A 584 -9.36 -24.31 10.14
C VAL A 584 -8.08 -23.51 10.37
N ILE A 585 -6.92 -24.15 10.25
CA ILE A 585 -5.62 -23.52 10.39
C ILE A 585 -4.85 -23.63 9.08
N LEU A 586 -4.50 -22.48 8.51
CA LEU A 586 -3.70 -22.37 7.29
C LEU A 586 -2.30 -21.84 7.65
N GLN A 587 -1.24 -22.55 7.25
CA GLN A 587 0.11 -21.99 7.32
C GLN A 587 0.45 -21.28 6.00
N THR A 588 0.69 -19.98 6.06
CA THR A 588 1.28 -19.19 4.97
C THR A 588 2.78 -18.98 5.27
N GLY A 589 3.22 -17.75 5.49
CA GLY A 589 4.60 -17.45 5.90
C GLY A 589 5.09 -16.08 5.43
N GLY A 590 6.39 -15.85 5.53
CA GLY A 590 7.03 -14.57 5.18
C GLY A 590 6.70 -14.01 3.79
N LYS A 591 6.33 -14.86 2.81
CA LYS A 591 5.89 -14.39 1.47
C LYS A 591 4.62 -13.54 1.52
N ASN A 592 3.83 -13.59 2.60
CA ASN A 592 2.67 -12.70 2.79
C ASN A 592 3.08 -11.21 2.84
N TYR A 593 4.37 -10.96 3.07
CA TYR A 593 4.98 -9.63 3.14
C TYR A 593 5.81 -9.27 1.89
N GLY A 594 5.75 -10.06 0.81
CA GLY A 594 6.48 -9.78 -0.43
C GLY A 594 7.97 -10.18 -0.45
N LEU A 595 8.45 -10.90 0.57
CA LEU A 595 9.87 -11.23 0.76
C LEU A 595 10.54 -12.06 -0.35
N LEU A 596 9.78 -12.56 -1.33
CA LEU A 596 10.37 -13.21 -2.51
C LEU A 596 10.90 -12.21 -3.55
N THR A 597 10.44 -10.96 -3.50
CA THR A 597 10.57 -10.05 -4.65
C THR A 597 10.88 -8.61 -4.30
N PHE A 598 10.50 -8.10 -3.11
CA PHE A 598 10.86 -6.74 -2.65
C PHE A 598 11.22 -6.66 -1.15
N PRO A 599 12.09 -5.72 -0.75
CA PRO A 599 12.35 -5.48 0.67
C PRO A 599 11.05 -5.10 1.38
N PRO A 600 10.86 -5.49 2.64
CA PRO A 600 9.66 -5.14 3.39
C PRO A 600 9.57 -3.61 3.56
N ALA A 601 8.38 -3.04 3.36
CA ALA A 601 8.13 -1.60 3.47
C ALA A 601 8.45 -1.02 4.87
N SER A 602 8.40 -1.86 5.91
CA SER A 602 8.85 -1.50 7.26
C SER A 602 9.24 -2.74 8.07
N GLU A 603 10.11 -2.54 9.06
CA GLU A 603 10.43 -3.54 10.08
C GLU A 603 10.20 -2.94 11.49
N PRO A 604 9.71 -3.72 12.47
CA PRO A 604 9.36 -5.13 12.37
C PRO A 604 8.02 -5.36 11.64
N LEU A 605 7.96 -6.39 10.80
CA LEU A 605 6.76 -6.82 10.07
C LEU A 605 5.62 -7.20 11.02
N THR A 606 4.46 -6.57 10.86
CA THR A 606 3.26 -6.81 11.69
C THR A 606 2.15 -7.49 10.89
N GLU A 607 1.27 -8.23 11.57
CA GLU A 607 0.22 -8.98 10.88
C GLU A 607 -0.84 -8.12 10.21
N ASP A 608 -0.98 -6.84 10.57
CA ASP A 608 -1.90 -5.87 9.95
C ASP A 608 -1.33 -5.20 8.70
N ALA A 609 -0.09 -5.51 8.30
CA ALA A 609 0.46 -5.04 7.04
C ALA A 609 -0.47 -5.38 5.87
N HIS A 610 -0.65 -4.41 4.97
CA HIS A 610 -1.40 -4.59 3.73
C HIS A 610 -0.74 -5.64 2.85
N ARG A 611 -1.56 -6.34 2.05
CA ARG A 611 -1.04 -7.25 1.03
C ARG A 611 -0.19 -6.45 0.05
N VAL A 612 0.92 -7.04 -0.39
CA VAL A 612 1.78 -6.42 -1.40
C VAL A 612 1.05 -6.41 -2.75
N THR A 613 0.86 -5.22 -3.30
CA THR A 613 0.15 -4.98 -4.57
C THR A 613 1.10 -4.79 -5.77
N ASP A 614 2.42 -4.89 -5.55
CA ASP A 614 3.42 -4.80 -6.62
C ASP A 614 3.21 -5.93 -7.64
N PRO A 615 2.99 -5.60 -8.94
CA PRO A 615 2.76 -6.59 -9.99
C PRO A 615 3.86 -7.64 -10.13
N ARG A 616 5.11 -7.31 -9.76
CA ARG A 616 6.25 -8.23 -9.82
C ARG A 616 6.21 -9.27 -8.69
N SER A 617 5.51 -8.98 -7.58
CA SER A 617 5.28 -9.91 -6.47
C SER A 617 4.02 -10.76 -6.66
N LEU A 618 3.23 -10.46 -7.70
CA LEU A 618 2.03 -11.19 -8.08
C LEU A 618 2.35 -12.19 -9.21
N PRO A 619 1.68 -13.36 -9.23
CA PRO A 619 0.66 -13.78 -8.28
C PRO A 619 1.25 -14.42 -7.00
N ASN A 620 0.70 -14.05 -5.83
CA ASN A 620 1.01 -14.66 -4.54
C ASN A 620 -0.14 -15.56 -4.08
N PHE A 621 0.07 -16.87 -4.15
CA PHE A 621 -0.96 -17.86 -3.86
C PHE A 621 -1.51 -17.81 -2.42
N TYR A 622 -0.78 -17.24 -1.46
CA TYR A 622 -1.28 -17.05 -0.09
C TYR A 622 -2.53 -16.18 -0.07
N TYR A 623 -2.56 -15.08 -0.82
CA TYR A 623 -3.70 -14.16 -0.82
C TYR A 623 -4.98 -14.86 -1.31
N HIS A 624 -4.88 -15.63 -2.38
CA HIS A 624 -6.01 -16.40 -2.91
C HIS A 624 -6.48 -17.51 -1.95
N GLN A 625 -5.57 -18.14 -1.19
CA GLN A 625 -5.94 -19.11 -0.15
C GLN A 625 -6.65 -18.43 1.03
N GLU A 626 -6.17 -17.26 1.46
CA GLU A 626 -6.82 -16.44 2.49
C GLU A 626 -8.23 -15.99 2.06
N ASP A 627 -8.38 -15.48 0.83
CA ASP A 627 -9.68 -15.04 0.28
C ASP A 627 -10.70 -16.17 0.25
N PHE A 628 -10.26 -17.36 -0.18
CA PHE A 628 -11.12 -18.54 -0.17
C PHE A 628 -11.49 -18.96 1.26
N LEU A 629 -10.52 -18.97 2.19
CA LEU A 629 -10.76 -19.29 3.59
C LEU A 629 -11.79 -18.33 4.20
N TRP A 630 -11.62 -17.02 4.01
CA TRP A 630 -12.51 -15.99 4.54
C TRP A 630 -13.91 -16.07 3.93
N SER A 631 -14.01 -16.14 2.61
CA SER A 631 -15.30 -16.22 1.90
C SER A 631 -16.11 -17.48 2.22
N LEU A 632 -15.44 -18.59 2.56
CA LEU A 632 -16.12 -19.78 3.07
C LEU A 632 -16.49 -19.65 4.55
N SER A 633 -15.59 -19.09 5.37
CA SER A 633 -15.78 -18.99 6.82
C SER A 633 -17.01 -18.17 7.22
N VAL A 634 -17.33 -17.09 6.48
CA VAL A 634 -18.53 -16.26 6.76
C VAL A 634 -19.85 -17.03 6.61
N LYS A 635 -19.82 -18.20 5.95
CA LYS A 635 -20.97 -19.08 5.74
C LYS A 635 -21.00 -20.25 6.72
N ARG A 636 -20.12 -20.27 7.73
CA ARG A 636 -19.86 -21.43 8.60
C ARG A 636 -19.75 -21.01 10.06
N SER A 637 -19.88 -22.00 10.94
CA SER A 637 -19.76 -21.83 12.40
C SER A 637 -18.34 -22.05 12.92
N TRP A 638 -17.48 -22.73 12.14
CA TRP A 638 -16.08 -22.90 12.48
C TRP A 638 -15.31 -21.58 12.34
N SER A 639 -14.25 -21.45 13.14
CA SER A 639 -13.35 -20.30 13.11
C SER A 639 -12.05 -20.64 12.40
N TRP A 640 -11.22 -19.64 12.10
CA TRP A 640 -9.95 -19.87 11.42
C TRP A 640 -8.76 -19.20 12.09
N ASN A 641 -7.57 -19.71 11.79
CA ASN A 641 -6.30 -19.05 12.08
C ASN A 641 -5.34 -19.18 10.91
N ILE A 642 -4.49 -18.17 10.75
CA ILE A 642 -3.36 -18.22 9.82
C ILE A 642 -2.06 -18.07 10.61
N THR A 643 -1.11 -18.98 10.40
CA THR A 643 0.24 -18.88 11.01
C THR A 643 1.26 -18.48 9.96
N MET A 644 2.06 -17.44 10.27
CA MET A 644 3.03 -16.82 9.36
C MET A 644 4.46 -17.00 9.89
N PRO A 645 5.08 -18.17 9.67
CA PRO A 645 6.48 -18.40 10.03
C PRO A 645 7.47 -17.82 9.01
N PHE A 646 8.71 -17.65 9.46
CA PHE A 646 9.85 -17.14 8.71
C PHE A 646 11.01 -18.12 8.76
N TRP A 647 11.74 -18.29 7.65
CA TRP A 647 12.94 -19.13 7.58
C TRP A 647 12.86 -20.44 8.37
N ILE A 648 11.84 -21.25 8.08
CA ILE A 648 11.48 -22.41 8.90
C ILE A 648 12.68 -23.32 9.12
N SER A 649 13.01 -23.55 10.39
CA SER A 649 14.11 -24.38 10.84
C SER A 649 13.60 -25.75 11.28
N GLY A 650 13.95 -26.78 10.53
CA GLY A 650 13.61 -28.17 10.83
C GLY A 650 14.10 -29.11 9.74
N TYR A 651 14.07 -30.42 10.02
CA TYR A 651 14.43 -31.45 9.05
C TYR A 651 13.39 -32.56 9.00
N VAL A 652 13.34 -33.24 7.86
CA VAL A 652 12.57 -34.46 7.63
C VAL A 652 13.40 -35.40 6.76
N GLY A 653 13.21 -36.72 6.89
CA GLY A 653 13.97 -37.73 6.11
C GLY A 653 13.68 -37.80 4.59
N LYS A 654 13.15 -36.71 4.01
CA LYS A 654 12.80 -36.49 2.59
C LYS A 654 13.15 -35.04 2.20
N SER A 655 13.22 -34.73 0.91
CA SER A 655 13.36 -33.33 0.47
C SER A 655 12.14 -32.50 0.92
N GLY A 656 12.40 -31.36 1.58
CA GLY A 656 11.37 -30.52 2.19
C GLY A 656 11.62 -29.02 2.01
N ASN A 657 12.52 -28.62 1.11
CA ASN A 657 12.98 -27.23 0.92
C ASN A 657 13.47 -26.59 2.23
N SER A 658 14.31 -27.32 2.98
CA SER A 658 14.89 -26.87 4.25
C SER A 658 16.30 -26.33 4.03
N TRP A 659 16.48 -25.02 4.20
CA TRP A 659 17.81 -24.41 4.15
C TRP A 659 18.71 -24.91 5.30
N VAL A 660 18.14 -25.16 6.50
CA VAL A 660 18.87 -25.68 7.67
C VAL A 660 19.41 -27.09 7.43
N THR A 661 18.63 -27.95 6.75
CA THR A 661 19.07 -29.31 6.40
C THR A 661 20.24 -29.26 5.43
N SER A 662 20.14 -28.42 4.39
CA SER A 662 21.23 -28.19 3.44
C SER A 662 22.47 -27.60 4.12
N ALA A 663 22.30 -26.64 5.05
CA ALA A 663 23.38 -26.07 5.83
C ALA A 663 24.12 -27.13 6.65
N ALA A 664 23.39 -28.01 7.35
CA ALA A 664 24.00 -29.09 8.13
C ALA A 664 24.89 -30.02 7.28
N ILE A 665 24.46 -30.34 6.06
CA ILE A 665 25.23 -31.15 5.11
C ILE A 665 26.42 -30.36 4.56
N TYR A 666 26.24 -29.08 4.19
CA TYR A 666 27.32 -28.20 3.74
C TYR A 666 28.44 -28.08 4.78
N PHE A 667 28.10 -27.78 6.03
CA PHE A 667 29.09 -27.70 7.10
C PHE A 667 29.74 -29.05 7.41
N SER A 668 29.02 -30.16 7.28
CA SER A 668 29.62 -31.50 7.37
C SER A 668 30.63 -31.77 6.25
N LEU A 669 30.33 -31.33 5.02
CA LEU A 669 31.26 -31.40 3.89
C LEU A 669 32.49 -30.52 4.12
N CYS A 670 32.31 -29.27 4.56
CA CYS A 670 33.42 -28.36 4.91
C CYS A 670 34.33 -28.97 5.97
N GLN A 671 33.75 -29.51 7.05
CA GLN A 671 34.48 -30.18 8.12
C GLN A 671 35.29 -31.37 7.60
N ALA A 672 34.66 -32.28 6.86
CA ALA A 672 35.32 -33.49 6.36
C ALA A 672 36.40 -33.20 5.32
N LEU A 673 36.25 -32.13 4.54
CA LEU A 673 37.21 -31.70 3.53
C LEU A 673 38.25 -30.70 4.05
N ASN A 674 38.18 -30.35 5.35
CA ASN A 674 39.04 -29.34 5.98
C ASN A 674 39.04 -27.99 5.21
N LYS A 675 37.85 -27.54 4.83
CA LYS A 675 37.60 -26.26 4.15
C LYS A 675 36.82 -25.31 5.07
N PRO A 676 37.02 -23.99 4.95
CA PRO A 676 36.13 -23.04 5.60
C PRO A 676 34.73 -23.10 4.99
N ALA A 677 33.71 -22.72 5.76
CA ALA A 677 32.35 -22.49 5.27
C ALA A 677 32.22 -21.04 4.81
N ILE A 678 32.07 -20.82 3.51
CA ILE A 678 32.05 -19.50 2.89
C ILE A 678 30.60 -19.04 2.73
N PHE A 679 30.24 -17.94 3.39
CA PHE A 679 29.00 -17.24 3.15
C PHE A 679 29.15 -16.34 1.91
N PRO A 680 28.25 -16.43 0.92
CA PRO A 680 28.32 -15.60 -0.28
C PRO A 680 27.89 -14.17 0.08
N GLY A 681 28.85 -13.28 0.33
CA GLY A 681 28.61 -11.88 0.69
C GLY A 681 28.05 -11.05 -0.47
N GLY A 682 27.23 -10.05 -0.13
CA GLY A 682 26.72 -9.07 -1.09
C GLY A 682 27.79 -8.09 -1.59
N GLU A 683 27.40 -7.12 -2.42
CA GLU A 683 28.34 -6.15 -3.00
C GLU A 683 28.99 -5.22 -1.96
N ASP A 684 28.34 -5.02 -0.80
CA ASP A 684 28.80 -4.12 0.26
C ASP A 684 29.22 -4.87 1.54
N GLU A 685 30.48 -4.74 1.95
CA GLU A 685 31.13 -5.58 2.98
C GLU A 685 30.73 -5.25 4.42
N TYR A 686 30.15 -4.06 4.66
CA TYR A 686 29.80 -3.61 6.00
C TYR A 686 28.28 -3.47 6.27
N TYR A 687 27.44 -3.38 5.22
CA TYR A 687 25.99 -3.12 5.36
C TYR A 687 25.06 -4.09 4.59
N GLY A 688 25.62 -5.10 3.90
CA GLY A 688 24.86 -6.15 3.21
C GLY A 688 24.30 -7.25 4.13
N LYS A 689 23.49 -8.14 3.53
CA LYS A 689 22.79 -9.30 4.10
C LYS A 689 23.35 -10.03 5.32
N TRP A 690 24.67 -10.04 5.45
CA TRP A 690 25.40 -10.65 6.57
C TRP A 690 24.98 -10.12 7.95
N ASN A 691 24.83 -8.79 8.08
CA ASN A 691 24.54 -8.13 9.36
C ASN A 691 23.08 -7.69 9.50
N LYS A 692 22.19 -8.02 8.55
CA LYS A 692 20.78 -7.63 8.58
C LYS A 692 20.02 -8.47 9.60
N GLY A 693 19.09 -7.85 10.31
CA GLY A 693 18.23 -8.52 11.28
C GLY A 693 17.29 -9.52 10.60
N GLN A 694 17.21 -10.71 11.16
CA GLN A 694 16.42 -11.84 10.67
C GLN A 694 15.72 -12.51 11.84
N HIS A 695 14.49 -12.97 11.61
CA HIS A 695 13.83 -13.92 12.49
C HIS A 695 13.68 -15.28 11.81
N PHE A 696 13.82 -16.33 12.61
CA PHE A 696 13.67 -17.71 12.17
C PHE A 696 12.55 -18.36 12.99
N SER A 697 11.94 -19.40 12.42
CA SER A 697 10.83 -20.11 13.07
C SER A 697 11.18 -21.58 13.18
N THR A 698 11.42 -22.04 14.41
CA THR A 698 11.70 -23.45 14.65
C THR A 698 10.43 -24.29 14.51
N SER A 699 10.52 -25.39 13.76
CA SER A 699 9.37 -26.21 13.35
C SER A 699 8.51 -26.76 14.50
N TRP A 700 9.11 -27.19 15.61
CA TRP A 700 8.35 -27.62 16.78
C TRP A 700 7.78 -26.47 17.60
N VAL A 701 8.37 -25.27 17.55
CA VAL A 701 7.79 -24.06 18.15
C VAL A 701 6.55 -23.63 17.37
N ILE A 702 6.61 -23.68 16.04
CA ILE A 702 5.44 -23.48 15.17
C ILE A 702 4.35 -24.49 15.54
N ALA A 703 4.70 -25.78 15.67
CA ALA A 703 3.74 -26.83 16.02
C ALA A 703 3.04 -26.60 17.37
N GLU A 704 3.79 -26.24 18.41
CA GLU A 704 3.23 -25.90 19.72
C GLU A 704 2.32 -24.67 19.67
N PHE A 705 2.74 -23.63 18.93
CA PHE A 705 1.93 -22.42 18.74
C PHE A 705 0.64 -22.71 17.97
N THR A 706 0.72 -23.51 16.91
CA THR A 706 -0.45 -23.92 16.12
C THR A 706 -1.43 -24.74 16.96
N GLU A 707 -0.96 -25.67 17.79
CA GLU A 707 -1.84 -26.40 18.72
C GLU A 707 -2.47 -25.46 19.75
N TRP A 708 -1.69 -24.51 20.29
CA TRP A 708 -2.22 -23.51 21.20
C TRP A 708 -3.32 -22.67 20.56
N LEU A 709 -3.14 -22.17 19.33
CA LEU A 709 -4.18 -21.47 18.58
C LEU A 709 -5.43 -22.33 18.35
N ALA A 710 -5.24 -23.59 17.99
CA ALA A 710 -6.32 -24.52 17.71
C ALA A 710 -7.21 -24.76 18.93
N LEU A 711 -6.61 -24.85 20.12
CA LEU A 711 -7.31 -25.12 21.37
C LEU A 711 -7.76 -23.85 22.12
N ASN A 712 -7.33 -22.67 21.67
CA ASN A 712 -7.66 -21.41 22.33
C ASN A 712 -9.01 -20.87 21.83
N GLU A 713 -9.98 -20.80 22.74
CA GLU A 713 -11.36 -20.42 22.45
C GLU A 713 -11.63 -18.90 22.60
N GLU A 714 -10.63 -18.11 23.00
CA GLU A 714 -10.76 -16.66 23.19
C GLU A 714 -11.17 -15.96 21.87
N PRO A 715 -12.16 -15.05 21.91
CA PRO A 715 -12.60 -14.31 20.72
C PRO A 715 -11.48 -13.52 20.04
N THR A 716 -10.50 -13.04 20.81
CA THR A 716 -9.34 -12.29 20.31
C THR A 716 -8.31 -13.17 19.58
N VAL A 717 -8.43 -14.49 19.68
CA VAL A 717 -7.56 -15.47 19.01
C VAL A 717 -8.24 -16.06 17.78
N LYS A 718 -9.56 -16.26 17.82
CA LYS A 718 -10.32 -16.75 16.67
C LYS A 718 -10.32 -15.75 15.52
N ASN A 719 -10.28 -16.28 14.30
CA ASN A 719 -10.36 -15.51 13.05
C ASN A 719 -9.23 -14.47 12.95
N GLN A 720 -8.01 -14.89 13.29
CA GLN A 720 -6.83 -14.03 13.28
C GLN A 720 -5.65 -14.69 12.57
N LYS A 721 -4.86 -13.87 11.88
CA LYS A 721 -3.50 -14.19 11.44
C LYS A 721 -2.47 -13.80 12.51
N PHE A 722 -1.45 -14.64 12.68
CA PHE A 722 -0.36 -14.43 13.64
C PHE A 722 1.01 -14.73 13.02
N ASN A 723 1.96 -13.84 13.26
CA ASN A 723 3.38 -14.13 13.13
C ASN A 723 3.78 -15.20 14.14
N ILE A 724 4.74 -16.04 13.77
CA ILE A 724 5.34 -17.00 14.69
C ILE A 724 6.82 -17.19 14.41
N VAL A 725 7.66 -16.66 15.27
CA VAL A 725 9.12 -16.78 15.20
C VAL A 725 9.71 -17.12 16.57
N ASP A 726 10.96 -17.54 16.55
CA ASP A 726 11.81 -17.67 17.73
C ASP A 726 12.06 -16.27 18.33
N ASP A 727 12.46 -16.18 19.61
CA ASP A 727 12.45 -14.89 20.33
C ASP A 727 13.60 -13.96 19.95
N THR A 728 14.68 -14.53 19.41
CA THR A 728 15.94 -13.81 19.24
C THR A 728 16.02 -13.24 17.83
N VAL A 729 15.97 -11.90 17.73
CA VAL A 729 16.44 -11.20 16.52
C VAL A 729 17.90 -11.58 16.32
N THR A 730 18.20 -12.23 15.21
CA THR A 730 19.55 -12.70 14.87
C THR A 730 19.98 -12.10 13.55
N THR A 731 21.21 -12.33 13.13
CA THR A 731 21.68 -12.03 11.77
C THR A 731 22.13 -13.30 11.06
N PHE A 732 22.31 -13.26 9.74
CA PHE A 732 22.95 -14.37 9.03
C PHE A 732 24.38 -14.61 9.52
N ARG A 733 25.08 -13.55 9.95
CA ARG A 733 26.37 -13.66 10.65
C ARG A 733 26.28 -14.55 11.88
N ASP A 734 25.38 -14.21 12.80
CA ASP A 734 25.27 -14.93 14.08
C ASP A 734 24.91 -16.40 13.87
N VAL A 735 23.98 -16.65 12.92
CA VAL A 735 23.55 -18.00 12.53
C VAL A 735 24.71 -18.77 11.90
N TRP A 736 25.37 -18.21 10.89
CA TRP A 736 26.43 -18.89 10.15
C TRP A 736 27.65 -19.18 11.03
N GLU A 737 28.10 -18.20 11.81
CA GLU A 737 29.16 -18.40 12.81
C GLU A 737 28.73 -19.39 13.91
N GLY A 738 27.44 -19.38 14.30
CA GLY A 738 26.87 -20.33 15.26
C GLY A 738 26.92 -21.77 14.77
N ILE A 739 26.51 -22.01 13.52
CA ILE A 739 26.62 -23.32 12.87
C ILE A 739 28.10 -23.72 12.75
N GLY A 740 28.98 -22.81 12.35
CA GLY A 740 30.42 -23.04 12.29
C GLY A 740 31.01 -23.50 13.63
N ARG A 741 30.63 -22.85 14.74
CA ARG A 741 31.03 -23.27 16.09
C ARG A 741 30.53 -24.68 16.43
N TYR A 742 29.28 -25.01 16.09
CA TYR A 742 28.72 -26.33 16.36
C TYR A 742 29.43 -27.46 15.58
N PHE A 743 29.81 -27.21 14.33
CA PHE A 743 30.52 -28.17 13.48
C PHE A 743 32.05 -28.08 13.61
N GLY A 744 32.59 -27.12 14.38
CA GLY A 744 34.05 -26.91 14.47
C GLY A 744 34.69 -26.48 13.14
N VAL A 745 33.96 -25.71 12.32
CA VAL A 745 34.37 -25.25 10.99
C VAL A 745 34.63 -23.73 11.03
N GLU A 746 35.75 -23.29 10.46
CA GLU A 746 36.04 -21.87 10.25
C GLU A 746 35.02 -21.28 9.27
N THR A 747 34.45 -20.13 9.60
CA THR A 747 33.51 -19.41 8.72
C THR A 747 34.16 -18.19 8.09
N LYS A 748 33.90 -17.96 6.80
CA LYS A 748 34.36 -16.80 6.04
C LYS A 748 33.21 -16.15 5.28
N VAL A 749 33.42 -14.91 4.85
CA VAL A 749 32.51 -14.19 3.95
C VAL A 749 33.32 -13.77 2.73
N GLU A 750 32.82 -14.07 1.53
CA GLU A 750 33.47 -13.68 0.28
C GLU A 750 32.46 -13.00 -0.66
N ARG A 751 32.84 -11.87 -1.27
CA ARG A 751 31.97 -11.15 -2.22
C ARG A 751 31.89 -11.91 -3.55
N LYS A 752 30.70 -11.91 -4.18
CA LYS A 752 30.47 -12.53 -5.51
C LYS A 752 30.91 -14.00 -5.56
N TYR A 753 30.69 -14.72 -4.45
CA TYR A 753 31.05 -16.12 -4.31
C TYR A 753 29.95 -17.03 -4.89
N ASP A 754 30.33 -17.91 -5.80
CA ASP A 754 29.42 -18.91 -6.39
C ASP A 754 29.30 -20.13 -5.48
N LEU A 755 28.47 -19.99 -4.45
CA LEU A 755 28.18 -21.07 -3.48
C LEU A 755 27.55 -22.29 -4.16
N MET A 756 26.76 -22.10 -5.21
CA MET A 756 26.11 -23.18 -5.94
C MET A 756 27.13 -24.10 -6.60
N SER A 757 28.10 -23.53 -7.32
CA SER A 757 29.18 -24.30 -7.94
C SER A 757 30.04 -25.01 -6.88
N GLU A 758 30.30 -24.39 -5.73
CA GLU A 758 31.05 -25.02 -4.64
C GLU A 758 30.33 -26.27 -4.11
N VAL A 759 29.06 -26.15 -3.72
CA VAL A 759 28.31 -27.27 -3.10
C VAL A 759 28.16 -28.45 -4.06
N LYS A 760 28.00 -28.18 -5.37
CA LYS A 760 27.93 -29.19 -6.43
C LYS A 760 29.25 -29.91 -6.67
N GLU A 761 30.38 -29.26 -6.41
CA GLU A 761 31.67 -29.94 -6.46
C GLU A 761 31.89 -30.78 -5.19
N MET A 762 31.56 -30.24 -4.02
CA MET A 762 31.74 -30.92 -2.73
C MET A 762 30.85 -32.16 -2.59
N GLU A 763 29.63 -32.17 -3.15
CA GLU A 763 28.71 -33.30 -3.05
C GLU A 763 29.28 -34.60 -3.66
N LYS A 764 30.21 -34.48 -4.62
CA LYS A 764 30.92 -35.62 -5.24
C LYS A 764 31.76 -36.41 -4.23
N GLU A 765 32.15 -35.79 -3.12
CA GLU A 765 32.92 -36.42 -2.05
C GLU A 765 32.04 -37.11 -1.00
N TRP A 766 30.72 -36.86 -1.00
CA TRP A 766 29.80 -37.43 -0.01
C TRP A 766 29.86 -38.96 0.09
N PRO A 767 29.95 -39.75 -1.00
CA PRO A 767 30.03 -41.21 -0.87
C PRO A 767 31.24 -41.70 -0.06
N LYS A 768 32.38 -41.00 -0.16
CA LYS A 768 33.59 -41.32 0.61
C LYS A 768 33.40 -40.94 2.08
N ILE A 769 32.86 -39.75 2.32
CA ILE A 769 32.58 -39.22 3.66
C ILE A 769 31.55 -40.11 4.38
N ALA A 770 30.45 -40.47 3.71
CA ALA A 770 29.41 -41.32 4.26
C ALA A 770 29.96 -42.67 4.72
N LYS A 771 30.83 -43.29 3.90
CA LYS A 771 31.51 -44.52 4.25
C LYS A 771 32.48 -44.35 5.41
N GLN A 772 33.25 -43.27 5.44
CA GLN A 772 34.23 -42.99 6.49
C GLN A 772 33.58 -42.80 7.86
N TYR A 773 32.47 -42.07 7.91
CA TYR A 773 31.80 -41.72 9.17
C TYR A 773 30.61 -42.62 9.52
N GLY A 774 30.30 -43.61 8.68
CA GLY A 774 29.21 -44.56 8.94
C GLY A 774 27.81 -43.94 8.87
N VAL A 775 27.64 -42.90 8.05
CA VAL A 775 26.35 -42.21 7.85
C VAL A 775 25.70 -42.61 6.54
N ARG A 776 24.46 -42.17 6.31
CA ARG A 776 23.66 -42.52 5.13
C ARG A 776 24.36 -42.08 3.84
N ASP A 777 24.58 -43.05 2.96
CA ASP A 777 25.10 -42.83 1.60
C ASP A 777 24.22 -41.90 0.77
N ASN A 778 22.91 -41.96 1.01
CA ASN A 778 21.90 -41.18 0.31
C ASN A 778 21.48 -39.88 1.01
N ALA A 779 22.27 -39.35 1.95
CA ALA A 779 21.90 -38.12 2.67
C ALA A 779 21.71 -36.91 1.74
N LEU A 780 22.39 -36.85 0.60
CA LEU A 780 22.18 -35.79 -0.39
C LEU A 780 20.73 -35.73 -0.92
N ARG A 781 19.94 -36.80 -0.81
CA ARG A 781 18.54 -36.82 -1.27
C ARG A 781 17.61 -35.87 -0.50
N ILE A 782 18.00 -35.45 0.70
CA ILE A 782 17.20 -34.54 1.55
C ILE A 782 17.66 -33.10 1.42
N VAL A 783 18.71 -32.86 0.63
CA VAL A 783 19.28 -31.54 0.39
C VAL A 783 18.49 -30.81 -0.69
N THR A 784 18.33 -29.50 -0.49
CA THR A 784 17.79 -28.59 -1.49
C THR A 784 18.77 -27.44 -1.65
N TRP A 785 19.70 -27.55 -2.60
CA TRP A 785 20.76 -26.54 -2.78
C TRP A 785 20.21 -25.21 -3.29
N ASP A 786 19.23 -25.24 -4.20
CA ASP A 786 18.60 -24.01 -4.71
C ASP A 786 17.93 -23.21 -3.60
N ALA A 787 17.17 -23.89 -2.73
CA ALA A 787 16.58 -23.25 -1.54
C ALA A 787 17.63 -22.75 -0.54
N PHE A 788 18.78 -23.42 -0.43
CA PHE A 788 19.87 -23.00 0.44
C PHE A 788 20.57 -21.74 -0.08
N VAL A 789 20.97 -21.74 -1.35
CA VAL A 789 21.62 -20.59 -1.99
C VAL A 789 20.65 -19.42 -2.06
N HIS A 790 19.41 -19.66 -2.47
CA HIS A 790 18.38 -18.63 -2.51
C HIS A 790 18.09 -18.03 -1.11
N ALA A 791 18.14 -18.82 -0.04
CA ALA A 791 18.04 -18.28 1.32
C ALA A 791 19.21 -17.35 1.67
N MET A 792 20.42 -17.67 1.21
CA MET A 792 21.57 -16.80 1.40
C MET A 792 21.51 -15.55 0.52
N ASP A 793 20.82 -15.59 -0.64
CA ASP A 793 20.63 -14.42 -1.52
C ASP A 793 19.52 -13.49 -1.06
N MET A 794 18.38 -14.04 -0.64
CA MET A 794 17.26 -13.26 -0.08
C MET A 794 17.58 -12.58 1.26
N GLY A 795 18.69 -12.92 1.91
CA GLY A 795 19.14 -12.24 3.11
C GLY A 795 19.48 -10.76 2.91
N GLU A 796 19.48 -10.24 1.67
CA GLU A 796 19.71 -8.83 1.35
C GLU A 796 18.80 -7.88 2.11
N TRP A 797 17.59 -8.34 2.44
CA TRP A 797 16.60 -7.54 3.16
C TRP A 797 16.39 -8.11 4.56
N GLY A 798 16.03 -7.25 5.51
CA GLY A 798 15.69 -7.71 6.85
C GLY A 798 14.40 -8.54 6.84
N SER A 799 14.25 -9.42 7.82
CA SER A 799 12.99 -10.16 8.05
C SER A 799 12.56 -10.13 9.52
N VAL A 800 12.83 -9.02 10.20
CA VAL A 800 12.42 -8.84 11.58
C VAL A 800 10.90 -8.71 11.64
N VAL A 801 10.26 -9.55 12.44
CA VAL A 801 8.80 -9.59 12.61
C VAL A 801 8.37 -9.31 14.04
N ASN A 802 7.16 -8.79 14.19
CA ASN A 802 6.58 -8.42 15.47
C ASN A 802 5.76 -9.59 16.06
N MET A 803 6.08 -9.99 17.30
CA MET A 803 5.37 -11.04 18.05
C MET A 803 4.39 -10.49 19.11
N ASN A 804 4.16 -9.17 19.14
CA ASN A 804 3.31 -8.53 20.15
C ASN A 804 1.86 -9.01 20.09
N LYS A 805 1.34 -9.32 18.89
CA LYS A 805 -0.03 -9.80 18.73
C LYS A 805 -0.22 -11.15 19.41
N ALA A 806 0.67 -12.11 19.13
CA ALA A 806 0.70 -13.41 19.80
C ALA A 806 0.93 -13.26 21.31
N SER A 807 1.83 -12.36 21.72
CA SER A 807 2.13 -12.09 23.13
C SER A 807 0.92 -11.55 23.91
N LYS A 808 0.22 -10.56 23.35
CA LYS A 808 -1.02 -10.01 23.92
C LYS A 808 -2.14 -11.03 23.99
N ALA A 809 -2.16 -11.98 23.05
CA ALA A 809 -3.10 -13.08 23.03
C ALA A 809 -2.76 -14.21 24.04
N GLY A 810 -1.59 -14.15 24.69
CA GLY A 810 -1.19 -15.06 25.77
C GLY A 810 -0.05 -16.03 25.42
N TRP A 811 0.50 -15.99 24.19
CA TRP A 811 1.66 -16.79 23.84
C TRP A 811 2.95 -16.17 24.37
N THR A 812 3.64 -16.86 25.28
CA THR A 812 4.80 -16.31 26.00
C THR A 812 6.09 -17.11 25.81
N LYS A 813 6.05 -18.18 25.01
CA LYS A 813 7.23 -19.02 24.78
C LYS A 813 8.28 -18.25 23.99
N LYS A 814 9.51 -18.30 24.49
CA LYS A 814 10.69 -17.67 23.91
C LYS A 814 11.80 -18.71 23.81
N VAL A 815 12.47 -18.79 22.66
CA VAL A 815 13.58 -19.73 22.41
C VAL A 815 14.74 -19.04 21.71
N ASP A 816 15.94 -19.60 21.89
CA ASP A 816 17.16 -19.19 21.19
C ASP A 816 17.27 -19.96 19.87
N THR A 817 17.29 -19.21 18.76
CA THR A 817 17.31 -19.74 17.40
C THR A 817 18.46 -20.72 17.15
N ILE A 818 19.69 -20.38 17.57
CA ILE A 818 20.88 -21.19 17.31
C ILE A 818 20.81 -22.46 18.15
N LYS A 819 20.37 -22.39 19.41
CA LYS A 819 20.17 -23.57 20.26
C LYS A 819 19.11 -24.51 19.73
N GLU A 820 18.04 -24.00 19.13
CA GLU A 820 17.08 -24.86 18.46
C GLU A 820 17.67 -25.52 17.20
N MET A 821 18.48 -24.81 16.40
CA MET A 821 19.20 -25.41 15.28
C MET A 821 20.20 -26.50 15.73
N GLU A 822 20.92 -26.29 16.82
CA GLU A 822 21.81 -27.32 17.39
C GLU A 822 21.05 -28.61 17.72
N LYS A 823 19.82 -28.51 18.24
CA LYS A 823 18.95 -29.67 18.49
C LYS A 823 18.55 -30.37 17.19
N ILE A 824 18.20 -29.59 16.15
CA ILE A 824 17.89 -30.13 14.80
C ILE A 824 19.09 -30.93 14.29
N PHE A 825 20.30 -30.37 14.38
CA PHE A 825 21.51 -31.07 13.97
C PHE A 825 21.79 -32.31 14.82
N GLY A 826 21.49 -32.27 16.12
CA GLY A 826 21.56 -33.43 17.01
C GLY A 826 20.62 -34.56 16.55
N GLU A 827 19.37 -34.25 16.21
CA GLU A 827 18.43 -35.23 15.65
C GLU A 827 18.93 -35.79 14.30
N MET A 828 19.48 -34.94 13.42
CA MET A 828 20.07 -35.39 12.15
C MET A 828 21.30 -36.31 12.35
N LYS A 829 22.15 -36.04 13.35
CA LYS A 829 23.28 -36.92 13.74
C LYS A 829 22.75 -38.27 14.24
N ASN A 830 21.76 -38.26 15.13
CA ASN A 830 21.16 -39.47 15.69
C ASN A 830 20.51 -40.35 14.62
N ASP A 831 19.87 -39.74 13.62
CA ASP A 831 19.25 -40.44 12.50
C ASP A 831 20.26 -40.91 11.43
N GLY A 832 21.54 -40.54 11.56
CA GLY A 832 22.62 -40.90 10.65
C GLY A 832 22.60 -40.11 9.34
N TRP A 833 22.01 -38.93 9.31
CA TRP A 833 22.01 -38.05 8.11
C TRP A 833 23.32 -37.26 7.97
N ILE A 834 23.92 -36.88 9.09
CA ILE A 834 25.19 -36.16 9.13
C ILE A 834 26.17 -36.84 10.10
N PRO A 835 27.49 -36.70 9.87
CA PRO A 835 28.52 -37.27 10.74
C PRO A 835 28.44 -36.76 12.19
N ASN A 836 28.79 -37.64 13.13
CA ASN A 836 29.09 -37.28 14.51
C ASN A 836 30.62 -37.16 14.63
N VAL A 837 31.15 -35.95 14.43
CA VAL A 837 32.59 -35.69 14.35
C VAL A 837 33.03 -34.78 15.48
#